data_AF-A0A7Y0ZPY1-F1
#
_entry.id   AF-A0A7Y0ZPY1-F1
#
_cell.length_a   1.000
_cell.length_b   1.000
_cell.length_c   1.000
_cell.angle_alpha   90.00
_cell.angle_beta   90.00
_cell.angle_gamma   90.00
#
_symmetry.space_group_name_H-M   'P 1'
#
loop_
_entity.id
_entity.type
_entity.pdbx_description
1 polymer ?
#
loop_
_entity_poly.entity_id
_entity_poly.type
_entity_poly.pdbx_seq_one_letter_code
_entity_poly.pdbx_strand_id
1 'polypeptide(L)'
;MSPVSPILHARSPIPLALSAAPALIGSIIPETVVRNRRAAPSDLPASAAPPWTLRPAPATSAEADHQLHTALSTSALRQLADSSVQIPHGATIRPGFEALRSAFNTAEMRAWVASKGMALDTVVVKPDSVSGWVVDSGVATQKTFTLNDTSGWWQVSARLRAAAAALDVASNGLAYVHPESEGLSRNAVLQGYGIPPPHTADELQTVRQALSTADWSALSPEVKGRLEQRNLRARKVIDVMDERVHLAGTLSERVRHLSDEDEVLLAGVQTPISRTSSLAIDGAEQAAVSEVLASHGLSVPKTAREVRNILRWLDAALPPAPALGDYTQLIARQWAPGVLSDADKRFVAELSDDDTPGNKPAVNLLRVLDIRGVLALNSAGTLRADADRFLEQVLNSPVALNWGRAVARNRQFQGASGSDQLSTLEAKQWVLAAIMLQIDPDAPGRPGTIAGYDIYQPANNGRTLASVRTDIETHLWKKTSLDPKVAPLLAHLFLAAAAPEFLIRDVPSTLRMGSAEWADLRLGVTFAERQGGAGSSRAMSYPEIMALARLDARTADEAAVLDNHGVDVLLDWGLMQGVYAKTADGRYTPQHYEQASEAFQAQREQLLQALMAFKTPLPTRRDQAVANLQKVFPELSGPQLQALQVYVADPDERRNMKVSEPKIRSLIETYMTGDLVRDRWMLLEADTPGATGAARTPFSNTRPSRTEQAAIVKNVRALNARINRLPSLPGQVVSEVDGYLASLKQGLGITTKRMIANLPLADRQALEYGAVELFTLREQIDGVPTLDQTSAQVEARRGRKGTLIRCDYNGGISYFEVFPAKMMIVKRTDLPEQLVLGGTLEETQRTYGRWAPSTVLLQNGAVEPFDFTAYTSDALPRSDVSSAGIIIDKLGDTLPAVPAAADGRVSAAVPNSFASPRSQAIVDRILQGNFIHHRDSVLKYAQGQLPLEQQREVSQRNDSILLSMIPFVGAIVDLAKGNIIEGTRGLLIDTAGAFLGGAGTAVRSLVKSTKVVAPFGAKAFRVLEKGVSVVSAFLNPVDGAADLLVNSAKGVLALPRALNSAPNVSAFANMLAAQEKLRTFFGVHAAIDRAVATHNGHHQGVPIRAVQMGAHWYAANPESGLPVGTPLEGYRPLSET
;
A
#
# COMPACT_ATOMS: atom_id res chain seq x y z
N MET A 1 -34.15 46.28 -27.23
CA MET A 1 -33.86 47.68 -26.86
C MET A 1 -32.36 47.78 -26.56
N SER A 2 -31.60 48.28 -27.53
CA SER A 2 -30.26 48.86 -27.33
C SER A 2 -30.43 50.31 -26.79
N PRO A 3 -29.37 51.12 -26.51
CA PRO A 3 -27.96 50.94 -26.88
C PRO A 3 -26.97 51.43 -25.77
N VAL A 4 -25.64 51.48 -25.88
CA VAL A 4 -24.66 51.47 -27.00
C VAL A 4 -23.31 50.95 -26.42
N SER A 5 -22.55 50.19 -27.21
CA SER A 5 -21.08 49.89 -27.09
C SER A 5 -20.25 51.09 -27.63
N PRO A 6 -18.98 51.03 -28.17
CA PRO A 6 -17.94 49.98 -28.33
C PRO A 6 -16.52 50.41 -27.83
N ILE A 7 -15.56 49.53 -27.44
CA ILE A 7 -14.66 48.59 -28.15
C ILE A 7 -13.34 49.21 -28.75
N LEU A 8 -12.21 48.55 -28.39
CA LEU A 8 -10.89 48.33 -29.08
C LEU A 8 -9.72 49.35 -29.02
N HIS A 9 -8.57 48.87 -28.51
CA HIS A 9 -7.30 48.56 -29.20
C HIS A 9 -6.00 48.89 -28.41
N ALA A 10 -5.06 47.95 -28.52
CA ALA A 10 -3.73 47.90 -27.92
C ALA A 10 -2.65 48.64 -28.73
N ARG A 11 -1.55 49.07 -28.06
CA ARG A 11 -0.12 48.86 -28.41
C ARG A 11 0.79 49.92 -27.73
N SER A 12 1.86 49.46 -27.07
CA SER A 12 3.08 50.18 -26.64
C SER A 12 3.84 50.81 -27.85
N PRO A 13 4.93 51.64 -27.76
CA PRO A 13 5.94 51.80 -26.69
C PRO A 13 6.59 53.23 -26.44
N ILE A 14 7.32 53.35 -25.31
CA ILE A 14 8.58 54.12 -24.96
C ILE A 14 9.13 55.14 -26.01
N PRO A 15 9.61 56.40 -25.69
CA PRO A 15 10.90 56.66 -24.98
C PRO A 15 11.21 58.03 -24.28
N LEU A 16 12.33 58.04 -23.52
CA LEU A 16 13.26 59.14 -23.15
C LEU A 16 12.75 60.26 -22.19
N ALA A 17 13.54 60.94 -21.35
CA ALA A 17 14.85 60.79 -20.69
C ALA A 17 15.12 62.10 -19.89
N LEU A 18 16.19 62.09 -19.05
CA LEU A 18 16.91 63.23 -18.43
C LEU A 18 16.26 63.84 -17.18
N SER A 19 16.98 64.25 -16.13
CA SER A 19 18.40 64.24 -15.76
C SER A 19 18.51 64.87 -14.36
N ALA A 20 19.41 64.38 -13.50
CA ALA A 20 20.40 65.18 -12.74
C ALA A 20 20.81 64.49 -11.42
N ALA A 21 22.01 63.92 -11.41
CA ALA A 21 22.87 63.75 -10.22
C ALA A 21 23.76 65.03 -10.06
N PRO A 22 24.50 65.29 -8.95
CA PRO A 22 25.66 64.49 -8.45
C PRO A 22 25.68 64.34 -6.89
N ALA A 23 26.18 63.29 -6.24
CA ALA A 23 27.52 62.63 -6.12
C ALA A 23 28.35 63.10 -4.90
N LEU A 24 28.80 62.12 -4.08
CA LEU A 24 30.07 62.02 -3.30
C LEU A 24 30.02 60.72 -2.45
N ILE A 25 30.41 59.56 -2.99
CA ILE A 25 31.73 58.91 -3.00
C ILE A 25 32.26 58.48 -1.62
N GLY A 26 32.37 57.17 -1.44
CA GLY A 26 33.12 56.47 -0.40
C GLY A 26 33.19 54.96 -0.72
N SER A 27 34.19 54.59 -1.51
CA SER A 27 34.54 53.29 -2.10
C SER A 27 34.73 52.11 -1.12
N ILE A 28 34.39 50.88 -1.55
CA ILE A 28 35.24 49.65 -1.56
C ILE A 28 34.81 48.78 -2.77
N ILE A 29 35.81 48.17 -3.43
CA ILE A 29 35.84 47.48 -4.74
C ILE A 29 35.38 46.00 -4.64
N PRO A 30 34.98 45.35 -5.76
CA PRO A 30 34.09 44.19 -5.80
C PRO A 30 34.80 42.86 -6.09
N GLU A 31 34.20 41.74 -5.68
CA GLU A 31 34.49 40.42 -6.26
C GLU A 31 33.21 39.75 -6.78
N THR A 32 33.09 39.80 -8.12
CA THR A 32 32.60 38.75 -9.02
C THR A 32 31.49 37.81 -8.52
N VAL A 33 30.25 38.14 -8.90
CA VAL A 33 29.14 37.19 -8.98
C VAL A 33 29.37 36.24 -10.15
N VAL A 34 29.96 35.08 -9.88
CA VAL A 34 29.89 33.93 -10.78
C VAL A 34 28.49 33.32 -10.63
N ARG A 35 27.67 33.43 -11.69
CA ARG A 35 26.45 32.64 -11.83
C ARG A 35 26.83 31.16 -11.90
N ASN A 36 26.82 30.47 -10.77
CA ASN A 36 26.82 29.01 -10.79
C ASN A 36 25.46 28.53 -11.27
N ARG A 37 25.47 27.88 -12.45
CA ARG A 37 24.39 27.00 -12.92
C ARG A 37 23.91 26.16 -11.75
N ARG A 38 22.58 26.04 -11.58
CA ARG A 38 21.95 24.98 -10.79
C ARG A 38 22.56 23.65 -11.22
N ALA A 39 23.48 23.12 -10.44
CA ALA A 39 23.80 21.71 -10.49
C ALA A 39 22.58 20.99 -9.93
N ALA A 40 22.02 20.06 -10.71
CA ALA A 40 21.17 19.02 -10.15
C ALA A 40 21.92 18.38 -8.96
N PRO A 41 21.23 17.92 -7.91
CA PRO A 41 21.88 17.17 -6.85
C PRO A 41 22.65 16.02 -7.51
N SER A 42 23.97 16.09 -7.39
CA SER A 42 24.90 15.07 -7.85
C SER A 42 24.42 13.70 -7.41
N ASP A 43 24.31 12.76 -8.35
CA ASP A 43 24.20 11.34 -8.05
C ASP A 43 25.32 10.97 -7.06
N LEU A 44 24.94 10.77 -5.80
CA LEU A 44 25.84 10.20 -4.81
C LEU A 44 26.25 8.80 -5.30
N PRO A 45 27.55 8.46 -5.32
CA PRO A 45 28.00 7.15 -5.74
C PRO A 45 27.35 6.07 -4.87
N ALA A 46 26.69 5.11 -5.52
CA ALA A 46 26.11 3.94 -4.89
C ALA A 46 27.20 2.97 -4.42
N SER A 47 27.94 3.29 -3.35
CA SER A 47 28.84 2.36 -2.65
C SER A 47 29.50 2.99 -1.39
N ALA A 48 28.72 3.58 -0.48
CA ALA A 48 29.22 3.89 0.87
C ALA A 48 28.17 3.43 1.89
N ALA A 49 28.60 2.67 2.91
CA ALA A 49 27.72 2.30 4.01
C ALA A 49 27.15 3.58 4.66
N PRO A 50 25.86 3.61 5.04
CA PRO A 50 25.27 4.78 5.68
C PRO A 50 26.04 5.09 6.97
N PRO A 51 26.34 6.36 7.28
CA PRO A 51 27.04 6.70 8.51
C PRO A 51 26.14 6.48 9.73
N TRP A 52 26.72 6.02 10.84
CA TRP A 52 26.05 6.02 12.14
C TRP A 52 25.61 7.45 12.51
N THR A 53 24.38 7.58 12.99
CA THR A 53 23.85 8.86 13.49
C THR A 53 24.63 9.30 14.72
N LEU A 54 25.00 8.39 15.61
CA LEU A 54 25.62 8.71 16.88
C LEU A 54 27.11 8.34 16.90
N ARG A 55 27.92 9.21 17.51
CA ARG A 55 29.30 8.90 17.91
C ARG A 55 29.34 8.32 19.32
N PRO A 56 30.42 7.60 19.72
CA PRO A 56 30.57 7.10 21.09
C PRO A 56 30.39 8.22 22.12
N ALA A 57 29.63 7.94 23.19
CA ALA A 57 29.40 8.92 24.25
C ALA A 57 30.70 9.19 25.03
N PRO A 58 31.02 10.46 25.36
CA PRO A 58 32.14 10.78 26.24
C PRO A 58 31.86 10.32 27.68
N ALA A 59 32.91 10.07 28.46
CA ALA A 59 32.79 9.74 29.88
C ALA A 59 32.27 10.95 30.66
N THR A 60 31.33 10.73 31.58
CA THR A 60 30.79 11.77 32.46
C THR A 60 31.79 12.11 33.59
N SER A 61 31.88 13.37 33.98
CA SER A 61 32.74 13.87 35.05
C SER A 61 31.99 14.83 35.96
N ALA A 62 32.14 14.65 37.27
CA ALA A 62 31.57 15.55 38.30
C ALA A 62 32.04 17.01 38.13
N GLU A 63 33.30 17.19 37.70
CA GLU A 63 33.85 18.53 37.43
C GLU A 63 33.12 19.23 36.28
N ALA A 64 32.69 18.48 35.27
CA ALA A 64 31.97 19.03 34.14
C ALA A 64 30.51 19.40 34.49
N ASP A 65 29.86 18.63 35.37
CA ASP A 65 28.55 19.00 35.93
C ASP A 65 28.64 20.24 36.83
N HIS A 66 29.72 20.38 37.61
CA HIS A 66 30.00 21.58 38.40
C HIS A 66 30.24 22.82 37.51
N GLN A 67 30.96 22.67 36.39
CA GLN A 67 31.14 23.75 35.41
C GLN A 67 29.80 24.19 34.79
N LEU A 68 28.92 23.24 34.47
CA LEU A 68 27.59 23.53 33.95
C LEU A 68 26.73 24.26 34.99
N HIS A 69 26.77 23.83 36.25
CA HIS A 69 26.09 24.51 37.37
C HIS A 69 26.58 25.95 37.56
N THR A 70 27.89 26.17 37.48
CA THR A 70 28.50 27.51 37.56
C THR A 70 28.03 28.40 36.39
N ALA A 71 27.95 27.85 35.17
CA ALA A 71 27.45 28.59 34.01
C ALA A 71 25.97 29.02 34.17
N LEU A 72 25.14 28.12 34.72
CA LEU A 72 23.72 28.39 35.00
C LEU A 72 23.51 29.47 36.06
N SER A 73 24.24 29.37 37.18
CA SER A 73 24.10 30.27 38.33
C SER A 73 24.63 31.68 38.08
N THR A 74 25.58 31.87 37.15
CA THR A 74 26.25 33.16 36.91
C THR A 74 25.68 33.98 35.75
N SER A 75 25.43 33.35 34.60
CA SER A 75 25.14 34.05 33.34
C SER A 75 23.76 33.72 32.77
N ALA A 76 23.36 32.45 32.81
CA ALA A 76 22.12 32.00 32.18
C ALA A 76 20.85 32.50 32.89
N LEU A 77 20.91 32.70 34.20
CA LEU A 77 19.77 33.16 35.01
C LEU A 77 19.71 34.68 35.19
N ARG A 78 20.52 35.49 34.48
CA ARG A 78 20.52 36.95 34.63
C ARG A 78 19.19 37.61 34.24
N GLN A 79 18.50 37.05 33.25
CA GLN A 79 17.24 37.57 32.71
C GLN A 79 16.20 36.45 32.60
N LEU A 80 14.92 36.86 32.57
CA LEU A 80 13.80 35.92 32.46
C LEU A 80 13.81 35.18 31.11
N ALA A 81 14.13 35.89 30.03
CA ALA A 81 14.24 35.32 28.69
C ALA A 81 15.21 34.13 28.65
N ASP A 82 14.84 33.10 27.90
CA ASP A 82 15.69 31.92 27.72
C ASP A 82 17.00 32.30 27.04
N SER A 83 18.08 31.59 27.38
CA SER A 83 19.43 31.85 26.88
C SER A 83 20.15 30.55 26.56
N SER A 84 21.19 30.61 25.73
CA SER A 84 22.02 29.44 25.42
C SER A 84 23.10 29.25 26.48
N VAL A 85 23.26 28.02 26.96
CA VAL A 85 24.22 27.59 27.98
C VAL A 85 25.16 26.58 27.35
N GLN A 86 26.47 26.82 27.47
CA GLN A 86 27.51 25.90 27.00
C GLN A 86 27.42 24.58 27.76
N ILE A 87 27.47 23.45 27.04
CA ILE A 87 27.37 22.09 27.60
C ILE A 87 28.77 21.46 27.61
N PRO A 88 29.44 21.35 28.78
CA PRO A 88 30.77 20.77 28.89
C PRO A 88 30.84 19.33 28.38
N HIS A 89 31.98 18.92 27.79
CA HIS A 89 32.15 17.59 27.18
C HIS A 89 31.99 16.40 28.14
N GLY A 90 32.12 16.61 29.46
CA GLY A 90 31.92 15.59 30.48
C GLY A 90 30.60 15.71 31.27
N ALA A 91 29.72 16.66 30.96
CA ALA A 91 28.50 16.84 31.73
C ALA A 91 27.54 15.64 31.55
N THR A 92 26.79 15.29 32.58
CA THR A 92 25.87 14.14 32.55
C THR A 92 24.80 14.29 31.45
N ILE A 93 24.40 15.52 31.12
CA ILE A 93 23.44 15.83 30.04
C ILE A 93 24.05 15.77 28.62
N ARG A 94 25.38 15.77 28.49
CA ARG A 94 26.11 15.87 27.20
C ARG A 94 25.71 14.81 26.18
N PRO A 95 25.58 13.50 26.53
CA PRO A 95 25.23 12.48 25.54
C PRO A 95 23.86 12.72 24.88
N GLY A 96 22.89 13.28 25.61
CA GLY A 96 21.59 13.67 25.07
C GLY A 96 21.68 14.87 24.13
N PHE A 97 22.46 15.88 24.52
CA PHE A 97 22.74 17.05 23.67
C PHE A 97 23.39 16.64 22.33
N GLU A 98 24.40 15.76 22.36
CA GLU A 98 25.05 15.28 21.15
C GLU A 98 24.12 14.46 20.26
N ALA A 99 23.24 13.65 20.87
CA ALA A 99 22.22 12.92 20.12
C ALA A 99 21.25 13.87 19.42
N LEU A 100 20.78 14.91 20.12
CA LEU A 100 19.90 15.93 19.54
C LEU A 100 20.59 16.65 18.38
N ARG A 101 21.81 17.14 18.62
CA ARG A 101 22.62 17.84 17.60
C ARG A 101 22.85 16.96 16.38
N SER A 102 23.20 15.70 16.56
CA SER A 102 23.46 14.81 15.43
C SER A 102 22.19 14.50 14.64
N ALA A 103 21.07 14.19 15.34
CA ALA A 103 19.80 13.87 14.71
C ALA A 103 19.24 15.03 13.87
N PHE A 104 19.36 16.28 14.36
CA PHE A 104 18.99 17.50 13.62
C PHE A 104 19.76 17.63 12.29
N ASN A 105 20.99 17.12 12.25
CA ASN A 105 21.94 17.35 11.17
C ASN A 105 22.16 16.13 10.26
N THR A 106 21.30 15.11 10.37
CA THR A 106 21.22 14.03 9.38
C THR A 106 20.93 14.58 7.97
N ALA A 107 21.34 13.86 6.93
CA ALA A 107 21.16 14.31 5.55
C ALA A 107 19.67 14.38 5.19
N GLU A 108 18.90 13.41 5.65
CA GLU A 108 17.46 13.27 5.46
C GLU A 108 16.71 14.45 6.10
N MET A 109 17.06 14.81 7.34
CA MET A 109 16.42 15.91 8.06
C MET A 109 16.69 17.26 7.38
N ARG A 110 17.94 17.53 7.00
CA ARG A 110 18.30 18.77 6.29
C ARG A 110 17.64 18.87 4.93
N ALA A 111 17.58 17.76 4.18
CA ALA A 111 16.87 17.70 2.90
C ALA A 111 15.37 17.95 3.07
N TRP A 112 14.75 17.38 4.11
CA TRP A 112 13.34 17.58 4.39
C TRP A 112 13.02 19.04 4.75
N VAL A 113 13.77 19.66 5.66
CA VAL A 113 13.57 21.08 6.04
C VAL A 113 13.71 22.00 4.81
N ALA A 114 14.74 21.76 4.00
CA ALA A 114 14.94 22.49 2.75
C ALA A 114 13.77 22.30 1.77
N SER A 115 13.22 21.08 1.65
CA SER A 115 12.07 20.80 0.79
C SER A 115 10.80 21.55 1.20
N LYS A 116 10.68 21.93 2.48
CA LYS A 116 9.56 22.72 3.01
C LYS A 116 9.79 24.24 2.94
N GLY A 117 10.99 24.67 2.52
CA GLY A 117 11.37 26.07 2.44
C GLY A 117 11.56 26.74 3.81
N MET A 118 11.74 25.97 4.89
CA MET A 118 11.97 26.51 6.23
C MET A 118 13.43 26.93 6.40
N ALA A 119 13.64 28.07 7.07
CA ALA A 119 14.95 28.47 7.53
C ALA A 119 15.37 27.63 8.75
N LEU A 120 16.48 26.89 8.64
CA LEU A 120 16.95 25.92 9.65
C LEU A 120 17.11 26.53 11.05
N ASP A 121 17.66 27.74 11.15
CA ASP A 121 17.87 28.50 12.38
C ASP A 121 16.58 28.91 13.10
N THR A 122 15.44 28.81 12.42
CA THR A 122 14.12 29.10 12.98
C THR A 122 13.33 27.87 13.39
N VAL A 123 13.87 26.68 13.12
CA VAL A 123 13.17 25.42 13.37
C VAL A 123 13.10 25.14 14.87
N VAL A 124 11.88 24.88 15.34
CA VAL A 124 11.59 24.41 16.70
C VAL A 124 10.82 23.11 16.61
N VAL A 125 11.32 22.08 17.26
CA VAL A 125 10.74 20.73 17.29
C VAL A 125 10.09 20.47 18.63
N LYS A 126 8.81 20.14 18.61
CA LYS A 126 8.02 19.63 19.73
C LYS A 126 7.83 18.12 19.58
N PRO A 127 7.31 17.42 20.60
CA PRO A 127 7.12 15.96 20.52
C PRO A 127 6.29 15.51 19.32
N ASP A 128 5.30 16.31 18.92
CA ASP A 128 4.32 15.99 17.88
C ASP A 128 4.37 16.85 16.61
N SER A 129 5.24 17.85 16.59
CA SER A 129 5.22 18.89 15.56
C SER A 129 6.57 19.57 15.39
N VAL A 130 6.73 20.20 14.23
CA VAL A 130 7.87 21.06 13.91
C VAL A 130 7.36 22.35 13.33
N SER A 131 7.92 23.47 13.78
CA SER A 131 7.56 24.79 13.28
C SER A 131 8.80 25.55 12.83
N GLY A 132 8.67 26.39 11.80
CA GLY A 132 9.74 27.26 11.33
C GLY A 132 9.22 28.35 10.40
N TRP A 133 10.03 29.37 10.16
CA TRP A 133 9.70 30.45 9.26
C TRP A 133 9.98 30.06 7.80
N VAL A 134 9.00 30.28 6.94
CA VAL A 134 9.10 30.13 5.48
C VAL A 134 8.91 31.50 4.86
N VAL A 135 9.86 31.92 4.03
CA VAL A 135 9.78 33.18 3.28
C VAL A 135 9.26 32.87 1.88
N ASP A 136 8.03 33.28 1.60
CA ASP A 136 7.43 33.19 0.27
C ASP A 136 7.15 34.61 -0.25
N SER A 137 7.69 34.95 -1.41
CA SER A 137 7.45 36.23 -2.08
C SER A 137 7.73 37.47 -1.19
N GLY A 138 8.70 37.36 -0.28
CA GLY A 138 9.10 38.43 0.65
C GLY A 138 8.30 38.48 1.96
N VAL A 139 7.30 37.62 2.17
CA VAL A 139 6.52 37.53 3.41
C VAL A 139 6.98 36.33 4.22
N ALA A 140 7.45 36.57 5.45
CA ALA A 140 7.78 35.51 6.40
C ALA A 140 6.50 34.98 7.07
N THR A 141 6.21 33.69 6.88
CA THR A 141 5.08 33.01 7.52
C THR A 141 5.60 31.84 8.35
N GLN A 142 5.14 31.71 9.59
CA GLN A 142 5.46 30.54 10.39
C GLN A 142 4.61 29.36 9.89
N LYS A 143 5.25 28.26 9.49
CA LYS A 143 4.57 27.02 9.13
C LYS A 143 4.84 25.96 10.18
N THR A 144 3.81 25.17 10.48
CA THR A 144 3.89 24.03 11.39
C THR A 144 3.50 22.77 10.64
N PHE A 145 4.29 21.72 10.80
CA PHE A 145 3.98 20.38 10.37
C PHE A 145 3.83 19.47 11.59
N THR A 146 2.97 18.46 11.49
CA THR A 146 2.62 17.55 12.57
C THR A 146 2.91 16.11 12.17
N LEU A 147 2.96 15.21 13.14
CA LEU A 147 3.16 13.78 12.87
C LEU A 147 2.06 13.17 11.98
N ASN A 148 0.88 13.79 11.97
CA ASN A 148 -0.27 13.25 11.28
C ASN A 148 -0.49 13.89 9.91
N ASP A 149 0.28 14.89 9.49
CA ASP A 149 0.05 15.54 8.20
C ASP A 149 0.75 14.83 7.02
N THR A 150 0.61 15.39 5.81
CA THR A 150 1.17 14.83 4.57
C THR A 150 2.62 15.24 4.32
N SER A 151 3.28 15.88 5.28
CA SER A 151 4.60 16.46 5.06
C SER A 151 5.72 15.43 5.01
N GLY A 152 5.49 14.22 5.52
CA GLY A 152 6.53 13.20 5.75
C GLY A 152 7.29 13.40 7.07
N TRP A 153 6.78 14.26 7.96
CA TRP A 153 7.45 14.62 9.21
C TRP A 153 7.67 13.42 10.14
N TRP A 154 6.67 12.54 10.29
CA TRP A 154 6.79 11.43 11.24
C TRP A 154 7.91 10.45 10.87
N GLN A 155 8.15 10.24 9.57
CA GLN A 155 9.20 9.37 9.04
C GLN A 155 10.59 9.98 9.32
N VAL A 156 10.80 11.23 8.91
CA VAL A 156 12.13 11.86 9.00
C VAL A 156 12.50 12.21 10.44
N SER A 157 11.51 12.51 11.30
CA SER A 157 11.74 12.97 12.67
C SER A 157 12.02 11.86 13.67
N ALA A 158 11.92 10.57 13.30
CA ALA A 158 11.97 9.48 14.28
C ALA A 158 13.24 9.49 15.16
N ARG A 159 14.44 9.67 14.56
CA ARG A 159 15.70 9.80 15.32
C ARG A 159 15.72 11.08 16.17
N LEU A 160 15.22 12.18 15.61
CA LEU A 160 15.21 13.46 16.29
C LEU A 160 14.24 13.49 17.47
N ARG A 161 13.07 12.86 17.37
CA ARG A 161 12.11 12.70 18.45
C ARG A 161 12.67 11.83 19.57
N ALA A 162 13.35 10.74 19.22
CA ALA A 162 14.03 9.90 20.21
C ALA A 162 15.07 10.72 21.00
N ALA A 163 15.90 11.51 20.31
CA ALA A 163 16.87 12.39 20.95
C ALA A 163 16.22 13.52 21.77
N ALA A 164 15.19 14.17 21.24
CA ALA A 164 14.49 15.27 21.88
C ALA A 164 13.81 14.83 23.19
N ALA A 165 13.24 13.62 23.24
CA ALA A 165 12.62 13.07 24.45
C ALA A 165 13.61 12.93 25.63
N ALA A 166 14.91 12.79 25.35
CA ALA A 166 15.94 12.77 26.40
C ALA A 166 16.21 14.15 27.04
N LEU A 167 15.71 15.24 26.45
CA LEU A 167 15.99 16.61 26.91
C LEU A 167 14.71 17.40 27.23
N ASP A 168 13.68 17.33 26.38
CA ASP A 168 12.43 18.09 26.52
C ASP A 168 11.35 17.31 27.28
N VAL A 169 11.49 17.20 28.61
CA VAL A 169 10.53 16.47 29.47
C VAL A 169 9.14 17.11 29.43
N ALA A 170 9.11 18.45 29.41
CA ALA A 170 7.89 19.22 29.56
C ALA A 170 7.25 19.62 28.22
N SER A 171 7.76 19.09 27.10
CA SER A 171 7.21 19.27 25.76
C SER A 171 7.15 20.74 25.30
N ASN A 172 8.09 21.58 25.75
CA ASN A 172 8.13 23.00 25.39
C ASN A 172 8.68 23.24 23.98
N GLY A 173 9.39 22.26 23.44
CA GLY A 173 10.07 22.30 22.16
C GLY A 173 11.54 22.67 22.27
N LEU A 174 12.33 22.14 21.33
CA LEU A 174 13.77 22.37 21.21
C LEU A 174 14.07 23.05 19.88
N ALA A 175 14.81 24.16 19.95
CA ALA A 175 15.29 24.85 18.76
C ALA A 175 16.40 24.03 18.05
N TYR A 176 16.56 24.30 16.76
CA TYR A 176 17.64 23.73 15.95
C TYR A 176 19.02 23.97 16.57
N VAL A 177 19.85 22.94 16.54
CA VAL A 177 21.23 22.99 17.03
C VAL A 177 22.18 22.85 15.84
N HIS A 178 22.97 23.89 15.58
CA HIS A 178 24.00 23.87 14.52
C HIS A 178 25.05 22.78 14.79
N PRO A 179 25.63 22.11 13.76
CA PRO A 179 26.63 21.06 13.94
C PRO A 179 27.83 21.47 14.82
N GLU A 180 28.21 22.74 14.79
CA GLU A 180 29.35 23.30 15.54
C GLU A 180 28.94 23.98 16.86
N SER A 181 27.64 23.99 17.18
CA SER A 181 27.17 24.58 18.45
C SER A 181 27.52 23.69 19.62
N GLU A 182 27.99 24.32 20.69
CA GLU A 182 28.25 23.70 22.00
C GLU A 182 27.24 24.16 23.07
N GLY A 183 26.24 24.97 22.68
CA GLY A 183 25.22 25.52 23.58
C GLY A 183 23.82 24.94 23.38
N LEU A 184 23.05 24.84 24.48
CA LEU A 184 21.65 24.43 24.53
C LEU A 184 20.81 25.43 25.34
N SER A 185 19.50 25.50 25.11
CA SER A 185 18.56 26.28 25.92
C SER A 185 18.75 26.04 27.42
N ARG A 186 18.88 27.13 28.20
CA ARG A 186 18.91 27.10 29.67
C ARG A 186 17.69 26.36 30.22
N ASN A 187 16.51 26.68 29.71
CA ASN A 187 15.28 26.05 30.18
C ASN A 187 15.28 24.53 29.94
N ALA A 188 15.78 24.07 28.79
CA ALA A 188 15.93 22.64 28.52
C ALA A 188 16.95 21.98 29.46
N VAL A 189 18.07 22.66 29.77
CA VAL A 189 19.06 22.17 30.74
C VAL A 189 18.46 22.05 32.14
N LEU A 190 17.80 23.10 32.65
CA LEU A 190 17.16 23.09 33.98
C LEU A 190 16.16 21.93 34.11
N GLN A 191 15.32 21.74 33.09
CA GLN A 191 14.36 20.63 33.06
C GLN A 191 15.04 19.27 33.05
N GLY A 192 16.16 19.12 32.33
CA GLY A 192 16.98 17.91 32.34
C GLY A 192 17.34 17.46 33.76
N TYR A 193 17.74 18.42 34.60
CA TYR A 193 18.11 18.20 36.01
C TYR A 193 16.90 18.24 36.97
N GLY A 194 15.67 18.30 36.47
CA GLY A 194 14.44 18.27 37.27
C GLY A 194 14.08 19.61 37.93
N ILE A 195 14.66 20.72 37.47
CA ILE A 195 14.39 22.06 37.96
C ILE A 195 13.38 22.75 37.00
N PRO A 196 12.21 23.20 37.48
CA PRO A 196 11.27 23.94 36.65
C PRO A 196 11.90 25.23 36.10
N PRO A 197 11.75 25.53 34.80
CA PRO A 197 12.24 26.79 34.26
C PRO A 197 11.39 27.96 34.77
N PRO A 198 11.99 29.15 34.93
CA PRO A 198 11.25 30.30 35.42
C PRO A 198 10.46 31.00 34.31
N HIS A 199 9.17 31.26 34.57
CA HIS A 199 8.26 32.01 33.71
C HIS A 199 7.91 33.39 34.29
N THR A 200 8.12 33.58 35.59
CA THR A 200 7.95 34.87 36.29
C THR A 200 9.25 35.32 36.96
N ALA A 201 9.33 36.60 37.32
CA ALA A 201 10.50 37.13 38.04
C ALA A 201 10.69 36.45 39.42
N ASP A 202 9.59 36.10 40.09
CA ASP A 202 9.61 35.42 41.39
C ASP A 202 10.10 33.97 41.25
N GLU A 203 9.64 33.26 40.22
CA GLU A 203 10.17 31.92 39.89
C GLU A 203 11.65 31.98 39.51
N LEU A 204 12.09 33.01 38.78
CA LEU A 204 13.50 33.21 38.44
C LEU A 204 14.35 33.33 39.69
N GLN A 205 13.87 34.07 40.70
CA GLN A 205 14.56 34.20 41.97
C GLN A 205 14.55 32.89 42.77
N THR A 206 13.44 32.15 42.73
CA THR A 206 13.32 30.82 43.35
C THR A 206 14.33 29.83 42.75
N VAL A 207 14.46 29.80 41.43
CA VAL A 207 15.43 28.92 40.73
C VAL A 207 16.87 29.33 41.06
N ARG A 208 17.17 30.63 41.12
CA ARG A 208 18.49 31.12 41.55
C ARG A 208 18.83 30.66 42.97
N GLN A 209 17.87 30.77 43.89
CA GLN A 209 18.05 30.34 45.26
C GLN A 209 18.25 28.82 45.34
N ALA A 210 17.44 28.04 44.64
CA ALA A 210 17.58 26.58 44.57
C ALA A 210 18.94 26.14 44.04
N LEU A 211 19.46 26.80 42.99
CA LEU A 211 20.78 26.50 42.45
C LEU A 211 21.92 26.96 43.36
N SER A 212 21.76 28.06 44.10
CA SER A 212 22.78 28.50 45.06
C SER A 212 23.00 27.52 46.21
N THR A 213 21.98 26.69 46.51
CA THR A 213 22.03 25.64 47.54
C THR A 213 22.33 24.25 46.99
N ALA A 214 22.36 24.08 45.66
CA ALA A 214 22.61 22.79 45.01
C ALA A 214 24.10 22.60 44.74
N ASP A 215 24.61 21.39 44.99
CA ASP A 215 25.97 20.98 44.61
C ASP A 215 25.91 19.93 43.49
N TRP A 216 26.22 20.35 42.26
CA TRP A 216 26.23 19.45 41.11
C TRP A 216 27.56 18.70 40.95
N SER A 217 28.58 19.00 41.75
CA SER A 217 29.77 18.15 41.84
C SER A 217 29.46 16.81 42.52
N ALA A 218 28.38 16.76 43.31
CA ALA A 218 27.85 15.57 43.97
C ALA A 218 26.36 15.36 43.66
N LEU A 219 25.99 15.28 42.38
CA LEU A 219 24.62 14.95 41.96
C LEU A 219 24.09 13.73 42.70
N SER A 220 22.83 13.79 43.15
CA SER A 220 22.21 12.63 43.80
C SER A 220 22.19 11.43 42.84
N PRO A 221 22.36 10.20 43.35
CA PRO A 221 22.31 8.99 42.52
C PRO A 221 21.01 8.91 41.70
N GLU A 222 19.90 9.42 42.24
CA GLU A 222 18.59 9.44 41.59
C GLU A 222 18.56 10.37 40.36
N VAL A 223 19.07 11.60 40.47
CA VAL A 223 19.08 12.56 39.37
C VAL A 223 20.04 12.12 38.28
N LYS A 224 21.25 11.69 38.67
CA LYS A 224 22.26 11.18 37.75
C LYS A 224 21.77 9.94 37.00
N GLY A 225 21.24 8.95 37.73
CA GLY A 225 20.69 7.72 37.13
C GLY A 225 19.53 8.00 36.18
N ARG A 226 18.62 8.93 36.52
CA ARG A 226 17.51 9.33 35.64
C ARG A 226 17.99 9.95 34.33
N LEU A 227 18.97 10.84 34.37
CA LEU A 227 19.56 11.47 33.19
C LEU A 227 20.29 10.45 32.31
N GLU A 228 21.14 9.62 32.91
CA GLU A 228 21.88 8.57 32.21
C GLU A 228 20.92 7.57 31.54
N GLN A 229 19.86 7.16 32.23
CA GLN A 229 18.86 6.24 31.69
C GLN A 229 18.08 6.85 30.51
N ARG A 230 17.68 8.13 30.61
CA ARG A 230 17.00 8.84 29.50
C ARG A 230 17.91 8.95 28.27
N ASN A 231 19.16 9.36 28.49
CA ASN A 231 20.17 9.45 27.44
C ASN A 231 20.43 8.08 26.79
N LEU A 232 20.64 7.05 27.60
CA LEU A 232 20.87 5.69 27.13
C LEU A 232 19.66 5.16 26.33
N ARG A 233 18.43 5.42 26.78
CA ARG A 233 17.21 5.03 26.06
C ARG A 233 17.13 5.69 24.69
N ALA A 234 17.32 7.00 24.62
CA ALA A 234 17.30 7.72 23.34
C ALA A 234 18.37 7.22 22.37
N ARG A 235 19.60 7.02 22.88
CA ARG A 235 20.71 6.50 22.09
C ARG A 235 20.45 5.08 21.58
N LYS A 236 19.98 4.18 22.45
CA LYS A 236 19.62 2.81 22.07
C LYS A 236 18.55 2.77 20.97
N VAL A 237 17.54 3.63 21.05
CA VAL A 237 16.51 3.73 20.00
C VAL A 237 17.12 4.14 18.65
N ILE A 238 17.98 5.17 18.64
CA ILE A 238 18.64 5.64 17.42
C ILE A 238 19.61 4.58 16.86
N ASP A 239 20.41 3.97 17.72
CA ASP A 239 21.37 2.93 17.36
C ASP A 239 20.67 1.70 16.76
N VAL A 240 19.53 1.26 17.32
CA VAL A 240 18.71 0.17 16.77
C VAL A 240 18.16 0.53 15.38
N MET A 241 17.74 1.78 15.17
CA MET A 241 17.29 2.25 13.86
C MET A 241 18.42 2.22 12.83
N ASP A 242 19.63 2.60 13.21
CA ASP A 242 20.80 2.57 12.32
C ASP A 242 21.28 1.14 12.05
N GLU A 243 21.30 0.26 13.06
CA GLU A 243 21.58 -1.18 12.92
C GLU A 243 20.64 -1.84 11.90
N ARG A 244 19.34 -1.52 11.94
CA ARG A 244 18.37 -2.04 10.96
C ARG A 244 18.73 -1.63 9.54
N VAL A 245 19.15 -0.39 9.33
CA VAL A 245 19.56 0.12 8.01
C VAL A 245 20.82 -0.60 7.53
N HIS A 246 21.82 -0.78 8.40
CA HIS A 246 23.04 -1.52 8.09
C HIS A 246 22.76 -2.99 7.73
N LEU A 247 21.97 -3.67 8.56
CA LEU A 247 21.56 -5.04 8.35
C LEU A 247 20.77 -5.20 7.04
N ALA A 248 19.85 -4.28 6.73
CA ALA A 248 19.10 -4.28 5.48
C ALA A 248 20.02 -4.09 4.26
N GLY A 249 21.03 -3.21 4.36
CA GLY A 249 22.05 -3.06 3.33
C GLY A 249 22.84 -4.34 3.08
N THR A 250 23.32 -4.99 4.15
CA THR A 250 24.06 -6.27 4.05
C THR A 250 23.21 -7.38 3.41
N LEU A 251 21.95 -7.54 3.85
CA LEU A 251 21.04 -8.55 3.33
C LEU A 251 20.60 -8.29 1.88
N SER A 252 20.38 -7.02 1.52
CA SER A 252 19.95 -6.63 0.17
C SER A 252 21.00 -6.99 -0.89
N GLU A 253 22.27 -6.69 -0.63
CA GLU A 253 23.36 -7.08 -1.54
C GLU A 253 23.47 -8.61 -1.67
N ARG A 254 23.16 -9.36 -0.61
CA ARG A 254 23.24 -10.82 -0.63
C ARG A 254 22.21 -11.49 -1.56
N VAL A 255 21.03 -10.89 -1.71
CA VAL A 255 19.92 -11.48 -2.49
C VAL A 255 19.63 -10.77 -3.81
N ARG A 256 20.45 -9.77 -4.16
CA ARG A 256 20.27 -8.89 -5.33
C ARG A 256 20.05 -9.63 -6.65
N HIS A 257 20.72 -10.78 -6.83
CA HIS A 257 20.68 -11.57 -8.07
C HIS A 257 20.03 -12.94 -7.91
N LEU A 258 19.44 -13.23 -6.75
CA LEU A 258 18.86 -14.54 -6.44
C LEU A 258 17.36 -14.59 -6.75
N SER A 259 16.87 -15.77 -7.13
CA SER A 259 15.45 -16.12 -7.21
C SER A 259 14.86 -16.34 -5.82
N ASP A 260 13.55 -16.20 -5.65
CA ASP A 260 12.88 -16.42 -4.35
C ASP A 260 13.18 -17.78 -3.70
N GLU A 261 13.29 -18.83 -4.51
CA GLU A 261 13.54 -20.20 -4.06
C GLU A 261 15.03 -20.55 -3.91
N ASP A 262 15.93 -19.64 -4.29
CA ASP A 262 17.36 -19.90 -4.16
C ASP A 262 17.76 -19.87 -2.67
N GLU A 263 18.58 -20.83 -2.27
CA GLU A 263 19.14 -20.90 -0.92
C GLU A 263 20.09 -19.73 -0.65
N VAL A 264 20.04 -19.22 0.58
CA VAL A 264 20.91 -18.13 1.03
C VAL A 264 21.75 -18.59 2.22
N LEU A 265 23.06 -18.65 2.00
CA LEU A 265 24.04 -18.91 3.06
C LEU A 265 24.50 -17.59 3.68
N LEU A 266 24.25 -17.42 4.99
CA LEU A 266 24.67 -16.27 5.80
C LEU A 266 25.88 -16.58 6.70
N ALA A 267 26.40 -17.81 6.66
CA ALA A 267 27.58 -18.18 7.44
C ALA A 267 28.79 -17.29 7.08
N GLY A 268 29.46 -16.75 8.10
CA GLY A 268 30.61 -15.86 7.93
C GLY A 268 30.29 -14.44 7.46
N VAL A 269 29.01 -14.11 7.22
CA VAL A 269 28.61 -12.73 6.87
C VAL A 269 28.51 -11.90 8.14
N GLN A 270 29.22 -10.77 8.15
CA GLN A 270 29.27 -9.82 9.27
C GLN A 270 28.51 -8.55 8.90
N THR A 271 27.96 -7.85 9.90
CA THR A 271 27.33 -6.55 9.73
C THR A 271 27.71 -5.62 10.89
N PRO A 272 27.78 -4.29 10.66
CA PRO A 272 28.06 -3.33 11.72
C PRO A 272 27.04 -3.40 12.85
N ILE A 273 27.53 -3.29 14.09
CA ILE A 273 26.70 -3.16 15.30
C ILE A 273 27.06 -1.90 16.07
N SER A 274 26.09 -1.37 16.82
CA SER A 274 26.29 -0.20 17.65
C SER A 274 26.97 -0.58 18.97
N ARG A 275 27.57 0.40 19.66
CA ARG A 275 28.13 0.18 21.00
C ARG A 275 27.07 -0.04 22.09
N THR A 276 25.79 0.27 21.80
CA THR A 276 24.68 -0.05 22.71
C THR A 276 24.06 -1.41 22.42
N SER A 277 24.55 -2.11 21.39
CA SER A 277 24.17 -3.48 21.09
C SER A 277 24.56 -4.44 22.21
N SER A 278 23.71 -5.42 22.50
CA SER A 278 24.06 -6.51 23.40
C SER A 278 25.17 -7.41 22.83
N LEU A 279 25.48 -7.29 21.54
CA LEU A 279 26.53 -8.05 20.85
C LEU A 279 27.88 -7.33 20.87
N ALA A 280 27.97 -6.08 21.35
CA ALA A 280 29.20 -5.30 21.42
C ALA A 280 30.10 -5.71 22.61
N ILE A 281 30.18 -7.01 22.89
CA ILE A 281 31.01 -7.59 23.95
C ILE A 281 32.48 -7.35 23.58
N ASP A 282 33.31 -7.01 24.56
CA ASP A 282 34.74 -6.70 24.40
C ASP A 282 35.06 -5.59 23.37
N GLY A 283 34.08 -4.72 23.09
CA GLY A 283 34.24 -3.61 22.15
C GLY A 283 34.09 -3.99 20.67
N ALA A 284 33.46 -5.13 20.36
CA ALA A 284 33.15 -5.53 18.99
C ALA A 284 32.31 -4.47 18.25
N GLU A 285 32.72 -4.13 17.03
CA GLU A 285 32.03 -3.16 16.14
C GLU A 285 31.29 -3.86 14.97
N GLN A 286 31.42 -5.18 14.88
CA GLN A 286 30.75 -6.05 13.90
C GLN A 286 30.29 -7.32 14.62
N ALA A 287 29.18 -7.91 14.17
CA ALA A 287 28.75 -9.23 14.61
C ALA A 287 28.18 -10.04 13.44
N ALA A 288 28.08 -11.36 13.64
CA ALA A 288 27.55 -12.25 12.61
C ALA A 288 26.10 -11.86 12.32
N VAL A 289 25.72 -11.80 11.03
CA VAL A 289 24.36 -11.42 10.62
C VAL A 289 23.29 -12.28 11.30
N SER A 290 23.57 -13.56 11.55
CA SER A 290 22.66 -14.45 12.29
C SER A 290 22.42 -14.02 13.73
N GLU A 291 23.43 -13.51 14.41
CA GLU A 291 23.33 -13.03 15.80
C GLU A 291 22.62 -11.69 15.86
N VAL A 292 22.91 -10.79 14.92
CA VAL A 292 22.21 -9.50 14.79
C VAL A 292 20.73 -9.71 14.45
N LEU A 293 20.40 -10.65 13.55
CA LEU A 293 19.00 -11.03 13.31
C LEU A 293 18.33 -11.51 14.61
N ALA A 294 18.98 -12.39 15.36
CA ALA A 294 18.45 -12.90 16.62
C ALA A 294 18.25 -11.80 17.67
N SER A 295 19.16 -10.82 17.79
CA SER A 295 19.03 -9.69 18.72
C SER A 295 17.85 -8.77 18.39
N HIS A 296 17.47 -8.68 17.10
CA HIS A 296 16.28 -7.98 16.61
C HIS A 296 15.02 -8.87 16.59
N GLY A 297 15.09 -10.10 17.11
CA GLY A 297 13.96 -11.04 17.15
C GLY A 297 13.58 -11.63 15.78
N LEU A 298 14.52 -11.63 14.83
CA LEU A 298 14.36 -12.15 13.47
C LEU A 298 14.97 -13.55 13.36
N SER A 299 14.27 -14.48 12.72
CA SER A 299 14.80 -15.82 12.42
C SER A 299 15.85 -15.75 11.30
N VAL A 300 16.86 -16.63 11.37
CA VAL A 300 17.87 -16.74 10.29
C VAL A 300 17.20 -17.30 9.02
N PRO A 301 17.16 -16.54 7.91
CA PRO A 301 16.50 -16.97 6.69
C PRO A 301 17.34 -18.01 5.93
N LYS A 302 16.65 -18.96 5.29
CA LYS A 302 17.25 -20.02 4.47
C LYS A 302 17.12 -19.76 2.97
N THR A 303 16.13 -18.98 2.57
CA THR A 303 15.81 -18.69 1.16
C THR A 303 15.83 -17.20 0.88
N ALA A 304 16.03 -16.81 -0.38
CA ALA A 304 15.99 -15.40 -0.75
C ALA A 304 14.60 -14.78 -0.49
N ARG A 305 13.52 -15.57 -0.59
CA ARG A 305 12.16 -15.16 -0.20
C ARG A 305 12.08 -14.75 1.27
N GLU A 306 12.66 -15.54 2.18
CA GLU A 306 12.70 -15.22 3.61
C GLU A 306 13.54 -13.99 3.90
N VAL A 307 14.70 -13.83 3.24
CA VAL A 307 15.51 -12.61 3.35
C VAL A 307 14.72 -11.39 2.88
N ARG A 308 14.02 -11.47 1.74
CA ARG A 308 13.16 -10.38 1.24
C ARG A 308 12.03 -10.04 2.21
N ASN A 309 11.48 -11.03 2.93
CA ASN A 309 10.52 -10.76 3.98
C ASN A 309 11.16 -10.01 5.16
N ILE A 310 12.35 -10.43 5.59
CA ILE A 310 13.10 -9.73 6.64
C ILE A 310 13.42 -8.29 6.21
N LEU A 311 13.81 -8.06 4.96
CA LEU A 311 14.02 -6.71 4.42
C LEU A 311 12.75 -5.85 4.54
N ARG A 312 11.57 -6.40 4.20
CA ARG A 312 10.29 -5.69 4.42
C ARG A 312 10.05 -5.33 5.90
N TRP A 313 10.37 -6.23 6.83
CA TRP A 313 10.30 -5.93 8.27
C TRP A 313 11.29 -4.86 8.70
N LEU A 314 12.54 -4.92 8.21
CA LEU A 314 13.57 -3.94 8.52
C LEU A 314 13.26 -2.56 7.95
N ASP A 315 12.54 -2.47 6.84
CA ASP A 315 12.08 -1.21 6.25
C ASP A 315 10.76 -0.69 6.85
N ALA A 316 9.91 -1.58 7.39
CA ALA A 316 8.62 -1.21 7.92
C ALA A 316 8.73 -0.30 9.16
N ALA A 317 7.94 0.78 9.17
CA ALA A 317 7.86 1.73 10.27
C ALA A 317 6.40 2.05 10.59
N LEU A 318 6.15 2.39 11.85
CA LEU A 318 4.84 2.83 12.31
C LEU A 318 4.91 4.28 12.79
N PRO A 319 3.95 5.12 12.41
CA PRO A 319 3.85 6.45 12.98
C PRO A 319 3.46 6.36 14.46
N PRO A 320 3.97 7.27 15.30
CA PRO A 320 3.46 7.43 16.66
C PRO A 320 1.96 7.74 16.64
N ALA A 321 1.22 7.18 17.61
CA ALA A 321 -0.19 7.48 17.75
C ALA A 321 -0.44 8.98 17.99
N PRO A 322 -1.47 9.58 17.36
CA PRO A 322 -1.93 10.92 17.70
C PRO A 322 -2.25 11.04 19.19
N ALA A 323 -2.03 12.22 19.80
CA ALA A 323 -2.35 12.44 21.21
C ALA A 323 -3.84 12.20 21.56
N LEU A 324 -4.74 12.49 20.61
CA LEU A 324 -6.18 12.22 20.69
C LEU A 324 -6.58 10.89 20.03
N GLY A 325 -5.62 9.99 19.77
CA GLY A 325 -5.80 8.66 19.19
C GLY A 325 -6.87 8.57 18.10
N ASP A 326 -7.90 7.76 18.33
CA ASP A 326 -9.12 7.60 17.50
C ASP A 326 -10.32 8.44 18.00
N TYR A 327 -10.06 9.45 18.83
CA TYR A 327 -11.03 10.31 19.55
C TYR A 327 -11.87 9.65 20.64
N THR A 328 -11.70 8.35 20.91
CA THR A 328 -12.57 7.62 21.84
C THR A 328 -11.94 7.33 23.21
N GLN A 329 -10.76 7.89 23.50
CA GLN A 329 -9.96 7.50 24.69
C GLN A 329 -10.76 7.52 25.99
N LEU A 330 -11.60 8.54 26.18
CA LEU A 330 -12.39 8.74 27.40
C LEU A 330 -13.68 7.90 27.41
N ILE A 331 -14.16 7.46 26.24
CA ILE A 331 -15.40 6.69 26.08
C ILE A 331 -15.16 5.25 25.60
N ALA A 332 -13.96 4.71 25.77
CA ALA A 332 -13.58 3.36 25.33
C ALA A 332 -14.64 2.30 25.64
N ARG A 333 -14.81 1.30 24.76
CA ARG A 333 -15.88 0.28 24.86
C ARG A 333 -15.83 -0.47 26.19
N GLN A 334 -14.65 -0.99 26.54
CA GLN A 334 -14.42 -1.59 27.84
C GLN A 334 -13.94 -0.55 28.84
N TRP A 335 -14.48 -0.63 30.06
CA TRP A 335 -14.07 0.23 31.16
C TRP A 335 -12.65 -0.13 31.65
N ALA A 336 -11.87 0.91 31.95
CA ALA A 336 -10.53 0.88 32.51
C ALA A 336 -10.31 2.14 33.38
N PRO A 337 -9.33 2.16 34.31
CA PRO A 337 -8.98 3.35 35.07
C PRO A 337 -8.76 4.57 34.17
N GLY A 338 -9.42 5.68 34.51
CA GLY A 338 -9.35 6.94 33.77
C GLY A 338 -10.31 7.08 32.58
N VAL A 339 -11.10 6.06 32.22
CA VAL A 339 -12.18 6.18 31.24
C VAL A 339 -13.56 6.26 31.91
N LEU A 340 -14.55 6.78 31.19
CA LEU A 340 -15.92 6.94 31.71
C LEU A 340 -16.63 5.60 31.88
N SER A 341 -17.34 5.47 33.00
CA SER A 341 -18.26 4.36 33.23
C SER A 341 -19.48 4.47 32.31
N ASP A 342 -20.23 3.38 32.11
CA ASP A 342 -21.49 3.44 31.35
C ASP A 342 -22.51 4.41 31.97
N ALA A 343 -22.49 4.61 33.29
CA ALA A 343 -23.33 5.61 33.95
C ALA A 343 -22.90 7.03 33.58
N ASP A 344 -21.59 7.31 33.57
CA ASP A 344 -21.05 8.60 33.16
C ASP A 344 -21.29 8.86 31.66
N LYS A 345 -21.18 7.84 30.79
CA LYS A 345 -21.48 7.97 29.36
C LYS A 345 -22.94 8.36 29.14
N ARG A 346 -23.89 7.73 29.85
CA ARG A 346 -25.31 8.10 29.79
C ARG A 346 -25.55 9.53 30.26
N PHE A 347 -24.96 9.91 31.40
CA PHE A 347 -25.02 11.30 31.89
C PHE A 347 -24.52 12.29 30.83
N VAL A 348 -23.36 12.01 30.21
CA VAL A 348 -22.79 12.88 29.18
C VAL A 348 -23.66 12.93 27.92
N ALA A 349 -24.29 11.81 27.52
CA ALA A 349 -25.22 11.76 26.40
C ALA A 349 -26.48 12.61 26.64
N GLU A 350 -26.94 12.71 27.89
CA GLU A 350 -28.15 13.42 28.30
C GLU A 350 -27.94 14.90 28.64
N LEU A 351 -26.68 15.39 28.65
CA LEU A 351 -26.36 16.79 28.95
C LEU A 351 -27.14 17.75 28.04
N SER A 352 -28.04 18.55 28.64
CA SER A 352 -28.75 19.62 27.96
C SER A 352 -27.92 20.91 27.92
N ASP A 353 -28.32 21.78 27.00
CA ASP A 353 -27.87 23.16 26.87
C ASP A 353 -27.93 23.94 28.21
N ASP A 354 -28.89 23.61 29.09
CA ASP A 354 -29.12 24.27 30.39
C ASP A 354 -28.30 23.70 31.58
N ASP A 355 -27.60 22.57 31.41
CA ASP A 355 -26.98 21.83 32.53
C ASP A 355 -25.53 22.28 32.87
N THR A 356 -25.04 23.35 32.23
CA THR A 356 -23.72 23.91 32.59
C THR A 356 -23.77 24.69 33.91
N PRO A 357 -22.92 24.38 34.92
CA PRO A 357 -22.90 25.12 36.17
C PRO A 357 -22.47 26.57 35.97
N GLY A 358 -23.41 27.51 36.13
CA GLY A 358 -23.14 28.96 36.20
C GLY A 358 -23.73 29.80 35.06
N ASN A 359 -25.03 30.06 35.12
CA ASN A 359 -25.78 31.23 34.58
C ASN A 359 -25.18 32.00 33.38
N LYS A 360 -24.82 31.30 32.30
CA LYS A 360 -24.46 31.87 30.99
C LYS A 360 -25.17 31.08 29.89
N PRO A 361 -25.47 31.68 28.73
CA PRO A 361 -26.26 31.02 27.69
C PRO A 361 -25.58 29.72 27.25
N ALA A 362 -26.39 28.67 27.25
CA ALA A 362 -26.10 27.36 26.72
C ALA A 362 -25.25 27.38 25.45
N VAL A 363 -24.07 26.76 25.50
CA VAL A 363 -23.29 26.49 24.30
C VAL A 363 -23.75 25.13 23.77
N ASN A 364 -24.56 25.15 22.72
CA ASN A 364 -24.83 23.94 21.94
C ASN A 364 -23.47 23.39 21.45
N LEU A 365 -23.08 22.23 21.99
CA LEU A 365 -21.74 21.67 21.80
C LEU A 365 -21.43 21.40 20.32
N LEU A 366 -22.46 21.16 19.51
CA LEU A 366 -22.31 20.97 18.07
C LEU A 366 -22.07 22.31 17.34
N ARG A 367 -22.48 23.45 17.89
CA ARG A 367 -22.12 24.79 17.38
C ARG A 367 -20.67 25.17 17.68
N VAL A 368 -20.01 24.50 18.63
CA VAL A 368 -18.56 24.67 18.89
C VAL A 368 -17.75 24.30 17.64
N LEU A 369 -18.28 23.44 16.76
CA LEU A 369 -17.67 23.07 15.49
C LEU A 369 -17.62 24.20 14.45
N ASP A 370 -18.37 25.30 14.64
CA ASP A 370 -18.31 26.50 13.77
C ASP A 370 -17.59 27.70 14.42
N ILE A 371 -16.77 27.46 15.45
CA ILE A 371 -16.01 28.54 16.09
C ILE A 371 -15.13 29.26 15.05
N ARG A 372 -15.22 30.59 15.04
CA ARG A 372 -14.51 31.50 14.10
C ARG A 372 -14.93 31.36 12.62
N GLY A 373 -16.11 30.83 12.33
CA GLY A 373 -16.64 30.72 10.96
C GLY A 373 -15.87 29.72 10.09
N VAL A 374 -15.26 28.71 10.71
CA VAL A 374 -14.51 27.66 10.02
C VAL A 374 -15.36 26.99 8.93
N LEU A 375 -16.66 26.79 9.18
CA LEU A 375 -17.55 26.17 8.20
C LEU A 375 -17.89 27.14 7.06
N ALA A 376 -18.10 28.42 7.37
CA ALA A 376 -18.39 29.45 6.37
C ALA A 376 -17.23 29.66 5.38
N LEU A 377 -15.99 29.65 5.90
CA LEU A 377 -14.77 29.95 5.12
C LEU A 377 -14.25 28.78 4.29
N ASN A 378 -14.76 27.56 4.48
CA ASN A 378 -14.22 26.36 3.85
C ASN A 378 -15.30 25.57 3.08
N SER A 379 -14.84 24.84 2.05
CA SER A 379 -15.67 23.87 1.34
C SER A 379 -15.74 22.55 2.11
N ALA A 380 -16.77 21.74 1.88
CA ALA A 380 -16.85 20.39 2.45
C ALA A 380 -15.64 19.51 2.06
N GLY A 381 -15.08 19.71 0.85
CA GLY A 381 -13.86 19.04 0.41
C GLY A 381 -12.63 19.42 1.23
N THR A 382 -12.46 20.71 1.51
CA THR A 382 -11.37 21.24 2.35
C THR A 382 -11.51 20.75 3.80
N LEU A 383 -12.72 20.82 4.36
CA LEU A 383 -13.00 20.32 5.72
C LEU A 383 -12.71 18.82 5.84
N ARG A 384 -13.01 18.03 4.80
CA ARG A 384 -12.73 16.59 4.76
C ARG A 384 -11.23 16.30 4.69
N ALA A 385 -10.49 17.02 3.85
CA ALA A 385 -9.06 16.79 3.64
C ALA A 385 -8.23 17.17 4.87
N ASP A 386 -8.60 18.26 5.55
CA ASP A 386 -7.86 18.82 6.70
C ASP A 386 -8.61 18.67 8.04
N ALA A 387 -9.47 17.66 8.16
CA ALA A 387 -10.37 17.51 9.31
C ALA A 387 -9.62 17.49 10.66
N ASP A 388 -8.46 16.83 10.74
CA ASP A 388 -7.62 16.81 11.95
C ASP A 388 -7.24 18.23 12.41
N ARG A 389 -6.84 19.08 11.47
CA ARG A 389 -6.43 20.47 11.73
C ARG A 389 -7.62 21.30 12.22
N PHE A 390 -8.78 21.15 11.58
CA PHE A 390 -9.97 21.89 11.96
C PHE A 390 -10.53 21.45 13.32
N LEU A 391 -10.58 20.14 13.58
CA LEU A 391 -10.96 19.60 14.89
C LEU A 391 -10.01 20.12 15.98
N GLU A 392 -8.69 20.08 15.74
CA GLU A 392 -7.70 20.58 16.69
C GLU A 392 -7.85 22.11 16.93
N GLN A 393 -8.12 22.90 15.89
CA GLN A 393 -8.40 24.33 16.03
C GLN A 393 -9.66 24.59 16.89
N VAL A 394 -10.72 23.83 16.68
CA VAL A 394 -11.98 23.94 17.43
C VAL A 394 -11.76 23.55 18.90
N LEU A 395 -11.10 22.41 19.14
CA LEU A 395 -10.84 21.86 20.46
C LEU A 395 -9.88 22.71 21.30
N ASN A 396 -8.99 23.47 20.67
CA ASN A 396 -8.11 24.43 21.35
C ASN A 396 -8.79 25.76 21.69
N SER A 397 -10.06 25.96 21.34
CA SER A 397 -10.77 27.19 21.69
C SER A 397 -10.95 27.30 23.22
N PRO A 398 -10.80 28.51 23.81
CA PRO A 398 -11.03 28.69 25.25
C PRO A 398 -12.43 28.25 25.70
N VAL A 399 -13.43 28.38 24.82
CA VAL A 399 -14.80 27.93 25.07
C VAL A 399 -14.86 26.42 25.24
N ALA A 400 -14.31 25.65 24.28
CA ALA A 400 -14.28 24.19 24.34
C ALA A 400 -13.50 23.70 25.58
N LEU A 401 -12.31 24.25 25.82
CA LEU A 401 -11.48 23.83 26.95
C LEU A 401 -12.12 24.13 28.31
N ASN A 402 -12.76 25.30 28.47
CA ASN A 402 -13.44 25.64 29.70
C ASN A 402 -14.69 24.78 29.93
N TRP A 403 -15.42 24.46 28.87
CA TRP A 403 -16.57 23.56 28.92
C TRP A 403 -16.14 22.15 29.36
N GLY A 404 -15.12 21.57 28.70
CA GLY A 404 -14.61 20.24 29.05
C GLY A 404 -14.16 20.14 30.50
N ARG A 405 -13.45 21.16 31.00
CA ARG A 405 -13.06 21.25 32.42
C ARG A 405 -14.25 21.39 33.37
N ALA A 406 -15.29 22.13 32.98
CA ALA A 406 -16.48 22.33 33.81
C ALA A 406 -17.27 21.03 33.97
N VAL A 407 -17.49 20.29 32.89
CA VAL A 407 -18.20 19.00 32.92
C VAL A 407 -17.42 17.96 33.72
N ALA A 408 -16.10 17.88 33.51
CA ALA A 408 -15.25 16.97 34.28
C ALA A 408 -15.30 17.24 35.78
N ARG A 409 -15.27 18.53 36.19
CA ARG A 409 -15.40 18.93 37.60
C ARG A 409 -16.78 18.59 38.17
N ASN A 410 -17.85 18.73 37.40
CA ASN A 410 -19.20 18.32 37.82
C ASN A 410 -19.21 16.82 38.17
N ARG A 411 -18.50 15.98 37.41
CA ARG A 411 -18.35 14.54 37.68
C ARG A 411 -17.20 14.19 38.63
N GLN A 412 -16.63 15.17 39.33
CA GLN A 412 -15.51 14.99 40.28
C GLN A 412 -14.33 14.20 39.69
N PHE A 413 -14.09 14.34 38.38
CA PHE A 413 -13.10 13.58 37.64
C PHE A 413 -11.67 13.98 38.03
N GLN A 414 -10.82 13.00 38.29
CA GLN A 414 -9.39 13.17 38.55
C GLN A 414 -8.60 12.85 37.29
N GLY A 415 -7.77 13.79 36.84
CA GLY A 415 -6.85 13.60 35.72
C GLY A 415 -5.68 12.68 36.08
N ALA A 416 -4.81 12.41 35.10
CA ALA A 416 -3.64 11.56 35.27
C ALA A 416 -2.66 12.07 36.35
N SER A 417 -2.70 13.37 36.67
CA SER A 417 -1.95 14.02 37.75
C SER A 417 -2.51 13.77 39.16
N GLY A 418 -3.63 13.05 39.29
CA GLY A 418 -4.28 12.84 40.59
C GLY A 418 -5.05 14.04 41.11
N SER A 419 -5.37 15.01 40.25
CA SER A 419 -6.06 16.24 40.62
C SER A 419 -7.20 16.59 39.67
N ASP A 420 -8.07 17.49 40.10
CA ASP A 420 -9.17 18.07 39.32
C ASP A 420 -8.70 19.16 38.33
N GLN A 421 -7.41 19.49 38.34
CA GLN A 421 -6.76 20.41 37.42
C GLN A 421 -6.37 19.70 36.13
N LEU A 422 -7.32 19.57 35.22
CA LEU A 422 -7.10 18.88 33.96
C LEU A 422 -6.14 19.60 33.01
N SER A 423 -5.28 18.79 32.39
CA SER A 423 -4.48 19.18 31.24
C SER A 423 -5.37 19.60 30.07
N THR A 424 -4.78 20.32 29.11
CA THR A 424 -5.46 20.69 27.86
C THR A 424 -5.94 19.44 27.11
N LEU A 425 -5.17 18.35 27.10
CA LEU A 425 -5.53 17.10 26.42
C LEU A 425 -6.78 16.46 27.04
N GLU A 426 -6.83 16.34 28.36
CA GLU A 426 -7.97 15.76 29.08
C GLU A 426 -9.23 16.62 28.88
N ALA A 427 -9.10 17.95 28.88
CA ALA A 427 -10.22 18.83 28.58
C ALA A 427 -10.79 18.61 27.16
N LYS A 428 -9.93 18.36 26.15
CA LYS A 428 -10.37 18.03 24.79
C LYS A 428 -11.08 16.68 24.72
N GLN A 429 -10.59 15.69 25.47
CA GLN A 429 -11.20 14.35 25.52
C GLN A 429 -12.63 14.42 26.06
N TRP A 430 -12.90 15.26 27.07
CA TRP A 430 -14.27 15.52 27.57
C TRP A 430 -15.18 16.15 26.51
N VAL A 431 -14.67 17.11 25.73
CA VAL A 431 -15.42 17.73 24.62
C VAL A 431 -15.76 16.69 23.54
N LEU A 432 -14.78 15.88 23.15
CA LEU A 432 -14.97 14.81 22.15
C LEU A 432 -15.98 13.76 22.61
N ALA A 433 -15.84 13.28 23.85
CA ALA A 433 -16.76 12.31 24.44
C ALA A 433 -18.21 12.80 24.37
N ALA A 434 -18.44 14.06 24.72
CA ALA A 434 -19.76 14.65 24.68
C ALA A 434 -20.31 14.83 23.27
N ILE A 435 -19.51 15.30 22.31
CA ILE A 435 -19.93 15.38 20.90
C ILE A 435 -20.36 14.00 20.38
N MET A 436 -19.57 12.97 20.66
CA MET A 436 -19.87 11.61 20.22
C MET A 436 -21.13 11.05 20.85
N LEU A 437 -21.23 11.12 22.18
CA LEU A 437 -22.33 10.53 22.94
C LEU A 437 -23.67 11.23 22.72
N GLN A 438 -23.69 12.54 22.45
CA GLN A 438 -24.91 13.26 22.09
C GLN A 438 -25.46 12.86 20.70
N ILE A 439 -24.58 12.46 19.77
CA ILE A 439 -24.97 11.99 18.42
C ILE A 439 -25.32 10.50 18.42
N ASP A 440 -24.56 9.73 19.18
CA ASP A 440 -24.67 8.29 19.30
C ASP A 440 -24.42 7.88 20.76
N PRO A 441 -25.50 7.67 21.56
CA PRO A 441 -25.37 7.30 22.98
C PRO A 441 -24.59 6.01 23.24
N ASP A 442 -24.51 5.14 22.22
CA ASP A 442 -23.75 3.89 22.26
C ASP A 442 -22.30 4.06 21.80
N ALA A 443 -21.81 5.30 21.61
CA ALA A 443 -20.47 5.57 21.14
C ALA A 443 -19.36 5.14 22.15
N PRO A 444 -18.25 4.56 21.65
CA PRO A 444 -18.06 4.06 20.30
C PRO A 444 -18.84 2.76 20.11
N GLY A 445 -19.71 2.73 19.10
CA GLY A 445 -20.46 1.53 18.74
C GLY A 445 -19.54 0.40 18.24
N ARG A 446 -20.12 -0.73 17.82
CA ARG A 446 -19.38 -1.85 17.21
C ARG A 446 -18.48 -1.37 16.06
N PRO A 447 -17.27 -1.93 15.85
CA PRO A 447 -16.46 -1.61 14.68
C PRO A 447 -17.27 -1.77 13.40
N GLY A 448 -17.08 -0.85 12.45
CA GLY A 448 -17.87 -0.80 11.22
C GLY A 448 -19.26 -0.20 11.38
N THR A 449 -19.66 0.32 12.55
CA THR A 449 -20.96 0.96 12.76
C THR A 449 -20.80 2.42 13.19
N ILE A 450 -21.57 3.33 12.57
CA ILE A 450 -21.62 4.74 12.95
C ILE A 450 -23.06 5.14 13.15
N ALA A 451 -23.49 5.41 14.39
CA ALA A 451 -24.81 5.95 14.67
C ALA A 451 -25.95 5.15 14.02
N GLY A 452 -25.83 3.82 13.99
CA GLY A 452 -26.77 2.88 13.36
C GLY A 452 -26.50 2.55 11.88
N TYR A 453 -25.56 3.23 11.21
CA TYR A 453 -25.14 2.90 9.85
C TYR A 453 -24.08 1.79 9.85
N ASP A 454 -24.40 0.64 9.24
CA ASP A 454 -23.47 -0.49 9.04
C ASP A 454 -22.63 -0.28 7.77
N ILE A 455 -21.34 -0.01 7.96
CA ILE A 455 -20.38 0.28 6.88
C ILE A 455 -20.12 -0.96 6.02
N TYR A 456 -20.10 -2.14 6.63
CA TYR A 456 -19.73 -3.41 5.97
C TYR A 456 -20.94 -4.24 5.54
N GLN A 457 -22.12 -3.60 5.48
CA GLN A 457 -23.30 -4.23 4.91
C GLN A 457 -23.07 -4.64 3.44
N PRO A 458 -23.68 -5.74 2.96
CA PRO A 458 -23.50 -6.20 1.59
C PRO A 458 -23.84 -5.18 0.50
N ALA A 459 -24.78 -4.26 0.77
CA ALA A 459 -25.15 -3.19 -0.16
C ALA A 459 -24.00 -2.22 -0.48
N ASN A 460 -22.96 -2.15 0.37
CA ASN A 460 -21.77 -1.34 0.13
C ASN A 460 -20.70 -2.06 -0.71
N ASN A 461 -20.87 -3.37 -0.98
CA ASN A 461 -19.95 -4.12 -1.83
C ASN A 461 -19.94 -3.56 -3.26
N GLY A 462 -18.74 -3.49 -3.85
CA GLY A 462 -18.54 -2.94 -5.20
C GLY A 462 -18.64 -1.42 -5.30
N ARG A 463 -18.79 -0.70 -4.17
CA ARG A 463 -18.78 0.78 -4.13
C ARG A 463 -17.40 1.30 -3.74
N THR A 464 -17.12 2.56 -4.07
CA THR A 464 -15.90 3.25 -3.62
C THR A 464 -16.03 3.69 -2.16
N LEU A 465 -14.90 3.77 -1.45
CA LEU A 465 -14.84 4.35 -0.10
C LEU A 465 -15.37 5.80 -0.10
N ALA A 466 -15.07 6.58 -1.15
CA ALA A 466 -15.56 7.94 -1.30
C ALA A 466 -17.10 8.00 -1.35
N SER A 467 -17.74 7.13 -2.14
CA SER A 467 -19.20 7.09 -2.23
C SER A 467 -19.83 6.69 -0.90
N VAL A 468 -19.29 5.68 -0.22
CA VAL A 468 -19.82 5.23 1.08
C VAL A 468 -19.58 6.29 2.17
N ARG A 469 -18.47 7.03 2.13
CA ARG A 469 -18.24 8.17 3.03
C ARG A 469 -19.27 9.28 2.82
N THR A 470 -19.64 9.59 1.58
CA THR A 470 -20.71 10.56 1.30
C THR A 470 -22.06 10.12 1.89
N ASP A 471 -22.38 8.84 1.85
CA ASP A 471 -23.59 8.31 2.48
C ASP A 471 -23.55 8.44 4.01
N ILE A 472 -22.39 8.15 4.63
CA ILE A 472 -22.18 8.32 6.07
C ILE A 472 -22.32 9.79 6.48
N GLU A 473 -21.72 10.71 5.73
CA GLU A 473 -21.87 12.16 5.95
C GLU A 473 -23.34 12.58 5.85
N THR A 474 -24.06 12.07 4.84
CA THR A 474 -25.49 12.32 4.66
C THR A 474 -26.31 11.74 5.83
N HIS A 475 -25.95 10.56 6.32
CA HIS A 475 -26.59 9.91 7.47
C HIS A 475 -26.42 10.73 8.75
N LEU A 476 -25.19 11.16 9.05
CA LEU A 476 -24.88 11.98 10.22
C LEU A 476 -25.54 13.36 10.14
N TRP A 477 -25.57 13.98 8.95
CA TRP A 477 -26.30 15.23 8.74
C TRP A 477 -27.79 15.08 9.06
N LYS A 478 -28.45 14.05 8.51
CA LYS A 478 -29.87 13.78 8.77
C LYS A 478 -30.15 13.51 10.25
N LYS A 479 -29.25 12.81 10.94
CA LYS A 479 -29.40 12.50 12.37
C LYS A 479 -29.25 13.73 13.26
N THR A 480 -28.33 14.63 12.93
CA THR A 480 -28.01 15.81 13.77
C THR A 480 -28.82 17.06 13.42
N SER A 481 -29.36 17.16 12.20
CA SER A 481 -30.05 18.35 11.68
C SER A 481 -29.21 19.66 11.72
N LEU A 482 -27.87 19.54 11.75
CA LEU A 482 -26.94 20.67 11.71
C LEU A 482 -26.70 21.17 10.27
N ASP A 483 -25.87 22.21 10.13
CA ASP A 483 -25.32 22.62 8.83
C ASP A 483 -24.65 21.42 8.14
N PRO A 484 -24.99 21.09 6.87
CA PRO A 484 -24.37 20.00 6.12
C PRO A 484 -22.84 20.05 6.08
N LYS A 485 -22.23 21.23 6.19
CA LYS A 485 -20.78 21.41 6.24
C LYS A 485 -20.12 20.86 7.51
N VAL A 486 -20.90 20.57 8.56
CA VAL A 486 -20.40 19.89 9.77
C VAL A 486 -20.15 18.40 9.51
N ALA A 487 -20.90 17.79 8.59
CA ALA A 487 -20.89 16.35 8.36
C ALA A 487 -19.51 15.75 8.05
N PRO A 488 -18.62 16.38 7.24
CA PRO A 488 -17.27 15.85 7.01
C PRO A 488 -16.42 15.73 8.28
N LEU A 489 -16.55 16.67 9.23
CA LEU A 489 -15.82 16.65 10.49
C LEU A 489 -16.36 15.57 11.44
N LEU A 490 -17.69 15.42 11.52
CA LEU A 490 -18.31 14.34 12.28
C LEU A 490 -17.98 12.97 11.70
N ALA A 491 -18.06 12.82 10.38
CA ALA A 491 -17.69 11.58 9.71
C ALA A 491 -16.23 11.24 9.98
N HIS A 492 -15.30 12.21 9.93
CA HIS A 492 -13.89 11.98 10.27
C HIS A 492 -13.73 11.45 11.71
N LEU A 493 -14.42 12.08 12.65
CA LEU A 493 -14.36 11.76 14.06
C LEU A 493 -14.90 10.34 14.36
N PHE A 494 -16.05 9.97 13.79
CA PHE A 494 -16.62 8.62 13.95
C PHE A 494 -15.86 7.54 13.17
N LEU A 495 -15.39 7.85 11.96
CA LEU A 495 -14.63 6.90 11.14
C LEU A 495 -13.29 6.54 11.78
N ALA A 496 -12.68 7.43 12.55
CA ALA A 496 -11.40 7.16 13.21
C ALA A 496 -11.45 5.91 14.10
N ALA A 497 -12.58 5.67 14.79
CA ALA A 497 -12.79 4.49 15.63
C ALA A 497 -13.56 3.37 14.92
N ALA A 498 -14.51 3.71 14.04
CA ALA A 498 -15.38 2.71 13.42
C ALA A 498 -14.74 2.03 12.19
N ALA A 499 -14.06 2.79 11.32
CA ALA A 499 -13.50 2.29 10.06
C ALA A 499 -12.33 3.20 9.59
N PRO A 500 -11.17 3.16 10.28
CA PRO A 500 -10.05 4.06 10.00
C PRO A 500 -9.50 3.94 8.58
N GLU A 501 -9.79 2.88 7.83
CA GLU A 501 -9.45 2.73 6.42
C GLU A 501 -10.05 3.81 5.51
N PHE A 502 -11.14 4.47 5.92
CA PHE A 502 -11.74 5.60 5.21
C PHE A 502 -10.97 6.92 5.40
N LEU A 503 -10.00 6.94 6.31
CA LEU A 503 -9.15 8.09 6.62
C LEU A 503 -7.74 7.94 6.04
N ILE A 504 -7.46 6.82 5.36
CA ILE A 504 -6.20 6.61 4.66
C ILE A 504 -6.13 7.50 3.43
N ARG A 505 -4.92 8.00 3.18
CA ARG A 505 -4.63 8.94 2.10
C ARG A 505 -4.24 8.20 0.84
N ASP A 506 -4.43 8.87 -0.29
CA ASP A 506 -3.99 8.39 -1.61
C ASP A 506 -4.57 7.02 -1.99
N VAL A 507 -5.75 6.69 -1.45
CA VAL A 507 -6.46 5.45 -1.80
C VAL A 507 -6.95 5.53 -3.25
N PRO A 508 -6.61 4.55 -4.11
CA PRO A 508 -7.05 4.55 -5.49
C PRO A 508 -8.57 4.63 -5.61
N SER A 509 -9.07 5.48 -6.51
CA SER A 509 -10.50 5.60 -6.79
C SER A 509 -11.09 4.34 -7.44
N THR A 510 -10.24 3.41 -7.88
CA THR A 510 -10.57 2.09 -8.41
C THR A 510 -10.81 1.05 -7.32
N LEU A 511 -10.37 1.29 -6.08
CA LEU A 511 -10.61 0.36 -4.97
C LEU A 511 -12.13 0.19 -4.74
N ARG A 512 -12.55 -1.05 -4.56
CA ARG A 512 -13.95 -1.43 -4.33
C ARG A 512 -14.07 -2.11 -2.98
N MET A 513 -15.02 -1.64 -2.16
CA MET A 513 -15.31 -2.30 -0.89
C MET A 513 -15.76 -3.74 -1.15
N GLY A 514 -15.35 -4.66 -0.26
CA GLY A 514 -15.58 -6.09 -0.41
C GLY A 514 -14.58 -6.81 -1.32
N SER A 515 -13.69 -6.12 -2.05
CA SER A 515 -12.65 -6.80 -2.83
C SER A 515 -11.51 -7.35 -1.95
N ALA A 516 -10.67 -8.24 -2.49
CA ALA A 516 -9.49 -8.73 -1.79
C ALA A 516 -8.49 -7.61 -1.44
N GLU A 517 -8.33 -6.62 -2.33
CA GLU A 517 -7.49 -5.44 -2.08
C GLU A 517 -8.04 -4.58 -0.92
N TRP A 518 -9.37 -4.47 -0.80
CA TRP A 518 -9.98 -3.77 0.33
C TRP A 518 -9.77 -4.53 1.64
N ALA A 519 -9.82 -5.87 1.60
CA ALA A 519 -9.49 -6.68 2.77
C ALA A 519 -8.02 -6.49 3.19
N ASP A 520 -7.08 -6.45 2.25
CA ASP A 520 -5.68 -6.15 2.52
C ASP A 520 -5.49 -4.74 3.12
N LEU A 521 -6.18 -3.73 2.59
CA LEU A 521 -6.17 -2.38 3.15
C LEU A 521 -6.61 -2.40 4.63
N ARG A 522 -7.75 -3.03 4.93
CA ARG A 522 -8.26 -3.14 6.31
C ARG A 522 -7.32 -3.92 7.22
N LEU A 523 -6.68 -4.98 6.73
CA LEU A 523 -5.69 -5.73 7.48
C LEU A 523 -4.47 -4.86 7.82
N GLY A 524 -3.94 -4.11 6.85
CA GLY A 524 -2.83 -3.18 7.06
C GLY A 524 -3.18 -2.06 8.04
N VAL A 525 -4.40 -1.50 7.95
CA VAL A 525 -4.91 -0.53 8.92
C VAL A 525 -5.01 -1.15 10.30
N THR A 526 -5.59 -2.34 10.42
CA THR A 526 -5.72 -3.05 11.71
C THR A 526 -4.34 -3.31 12.33
N PHE A 527 -3.35 -3.68 11.52
CA PHE A 527 -1.97 -3.80 11.97
C PHE A 527 -1.43 -2.47 12.51
N ALA A 528 -1.58 -1.38 11.76
CA ALA A 528 -1.09 -0.06 12.15
C ALA A 528 -1.73 0.43 13.46
N GLU A 529 -3.05 0.27 13.59
CA GLU A 529 -3.82 0.67 14.77
C GLU A 529 -3.42 -0.14 16.02
N ARG A 530 -3.30 -1.47 15.88
CA ARG A 530 -2.97 -2.34 17.03
C ARG A 530 -1.50 -2.24 17.46
N GLN A 531 -0.59 -2.07 16.51
CA GLN A 531 0.85 -2.04 16.78
C GLN A 531 1.39 -0.63 17.01
N GLY A 532 0.87 0.38 16.31
CA GLY A 532 1.26 1.78 16.46
C GLY A 532 0.49 2.52 17.56
N GLY A 533 -0.73 2.06 17.84
CA GLY A 533 -1.69 2.72 18.74
C GLY A 533 -2.86 3.33 17.96
N ALA A 534 -3.94 3.63 18.69
CA ALA A 534 -5.17 4.16 18.10
C ALA A 534 -4.89 5.46 17.32
N GLY A 535 -5.42 5.55 16.11
CA GLY A 535 -5.25 6.65 15.16
C GLY A 535 -3.94 6.64 14.37
N SER A 536 -3.00 5.70 14.59
CA SER A 536 -1.71 5.68 13.88
C SER A 536 -1.85 5.55 12.37
N SER A 537 -2.84 4.80 11.87
CA SER A 537 -2.96 4.54 10.43
C SER A 537 -3.22 5.82 9.61
N ARG A 538 -3.80 6.86 10.23
CA ARG A 538 -4.17 8.14 9.60
C ARG A 538 -2.99 8.98 9.11
N ALA A 539 -1.79 8.74 9.66
CA ALA A 539 -0.55 9.38 9.21
C ALA A 539 0.08 8.67 8.00
N MET A 540 -0.46 7.50 7.60
CA MET A 540 0.09 6.66 6.54
C MET A 540 -0.71 6.82 5.23
N SER A 541 0.01 6.72 4.12
CA SER A 541 -0.53 6.63 2.77
C SER A 541 -0.96 5.20 2.43
N TYR A 542 -1.79 5.05 1.39
CA TYR A 542 -2.20 3.73 0.90
C TYR A 542 -1.01 2.78 0.64
N PRO A 543 0.08 3.16 -0.05
CA PRO A 543 1.22 2.27 -0.26
C PRO A 543 1.90 1.82 1.04
N GLU A 544 2.02 2.70 2.03
CA GLU A 544 2.62 2.37 3.33
C GLU A 544 1.75 1.37 4.11
N ILE A 545 0.43 1.55 4.10
CA ILE A 545 -0.51 0.59 4.72
C ILE A 545 -0.48 -0.77 3.99
N MET A 546 -0.47 -0.77 2.66
CA MET A 546 -0.40 -2.00 1.88
C MET A 546 0.94 -2.72 2.09
N ALA A 547 2.03 -2.01 2.42
CA ALA A 547 3.30 -2.62 2.79
C ALA A 547 3.18 -3.39 4.12
N LEU A 548 2.44 -2.88 5.11
CA LEU A 548 2.17 -3.57 6.37
C LEU A 548 1.37 -4.86 6.16
N ALA A 549 0.33 -4.81 5.33
CA ALA A 549 -0.51 -5.98 5.02
C ALA A 549 0.28 -7.13 4.35
N ARG A 550 1.46 -6.84 3.79
CA ARG A 550 2.32 -7.81 3.10
C ARG A 550 3.46 -8.36 3.97
N LEU A 551 3.53 -7.96 5.24
CA LEU A 551 4.49 -8.52 6.19
C LEU A 551 4.13 -9.97 6.50
N ASP A 552 5.03 -10.90 6.21
CA ASP A 552 4.84 -12.28 6.63
C ASP A 552 5.32 -12.45 8.07
N ALA A 553 4.55 -13.14 8.89
CA ALA A 553 4.94 -13.49 10.25
C ALA A 553 6.34 -14.12 10.29
N ARG A 554 7.15 -13.72 11.27
CA ARG A 554 8.53 -14.21 11.44
C ARG A 554 8.57 -15.46 12.31
N THR A 555 7.57 -15.61 13.18
CA THR A 555 7.43 -16.73 14.11
C THR A 555 6.00 -17.28 14.10
N ALA A 556 5.80 -18.46 14.67
CA ALA A 556 4.46 -19.05 14.79
C ALA A 556 3.54 -18.24 15.73
N ASP A 557 4.08 -17.68 16.82
CA ASP A 557 3.29 -16.87 17.76
C ASP A 557 2.85 -15.55 17.12
N GLU A 558 3.73 -14.92 16.33
CA GLU A 558 3.35 -13.74 15.53
C GLU A 558 2.29 -14.08 14.50
N ALA A 559 2.36 -15.26 13.87
CA ALA A 559 1.35 -15.67 12.91
C ALA A 559 -0.03 -15.69 13.57
N ALA A 560 -0.17 -16.21 14.79
CA ALA A 560 -1.43 -16.20 15.52
C ALA A 560 -1.94 -14.78 15.84
N VAL A 561 -1.04 -13.84 16.19
CA VAL A 561 -1.40 -12.42 16.39
C VAL A 561 -1.90 -11.80 15.08
N LEU A 562 -1.18 -12.00 13.97
CA LEU A 562 -1.56 -11.44 12.68
C LEU A 562 -2.84 -12.07 12.13
N ASP A 563 -3.04 -13.37 12.36
CA ASP A 563 -4.28 -14.06 12.01
C ASP A 563 -5.46 -13.46 12.79
N ASN A 564 -5.27 -13.15 14.07
CA ASN A 564 -6.28 -12.47 14.89
C ASN A 564 -6.65 -11.07 14.34
N HIS A 565 -5.69 -10.33 13.79
CA HIS A 565 -5.96 -9.03 13.14
C HIS A 565 -6.88 -9.18 11.93
N GLY A 566 -6.84 -10.34 11.26
CA GLY A 566 -7.61 -10.62 10.06
C GLY A 566 -9.04 -11.10 10.30
N VAL A 567 -9.38 -11.65 11.46
CA VAL A 567 -10.66 -12.37 11.66
C VAL A 567 -11.88 -11.56 11.22
N ASP A 568 -12.06 -10.34 11.73
CA ASP A 568 -13.20 -9.49 11.38
C ASP A 568 -13.18 -9.07 9.90
N VAL A 569 -11.99 -8.79 9.37
CA VAL A 569 -11.81 -8.39 7.96
C VAL A 569 -12.25 -9.50 7.02
N LEU A 570 -11.85 -10.74 7.31
CA LEU A 570 -12.20 -11.92 6.53
C LEU A 570 -13.70 -12.22 6.61
N LEU A 571 -14.28 -12.06 7.80
CA LEU A 571 -15.71 -12.30 8.01
C LEU A 571 -16.56 -11.26 7.25
N ASP A 572 -16.23 -9.98 7.38
CA ASP A 572 -16.91 -8.92 6.64
C ASP A 572 -16.73 -9.10 5.12
N TRP A 573 -15.53 -9.50 4.66
CA TRP A 573 -15.31 -9.85 3.26
C TRP A 573 -16.20 -11.01 2.79
N GLY A 574 -16.29 -12.08 3.59
CA GLY A 574 -17.13 -13.25 3.28
C GLY A 574 -18.61 -12.90 3.19
N LEU A 575 -19.09 -12.07 4.12
CA LEU A 575 -20.44 -11.53 4.12
C LEU A 575 -20.72 -10.67 2.87
N MET A 576 -19.83 -9.73 2.57
CA MET A 576 -19.97 -8.83 1.41
C MET A 576 -19.90 -9.61 0.09
N GLN A 577 -19.07 -10.64 0.00
CA GLN A 577 -18.93 -11.48 -1.18
C GLN A 577 -20.07 -12.50 -1.35
N GLY A 578 -20.95 -12.67 -0.36
CA GLY A 578 -22.06 -13.62 -0.41
C GLY A 578 -21.64 -15.07 -0.15
N VAL A 579 -20.55 -15.29 0.59
CA VAL A 579 -20.10 -16.62 1.02
C VAL A 579 -21.09 -17.23 2.01
N TYR A 580 -21.68 -16.39 2.86
CA TYR A 580 -22.77 -16.72 3.78
C TYR A 580 -23.68 -15.50 3.99
N ALA A 581 -24.86 -15.75 4.56
CA ALA A 581 -25.82 -14.70 4.88
C ALA A 581 -25.52 -14.01 6.21
N LYS A 582 -25.98 -12.76 6.37
CA LYS A 582 -25.93 -12.05 7.65
C LYS A 582 -26.75 -12.82 8.69
N THR A 583 -26.17 -13.09 9.86
CA THR A 583 -26.88 -13.73 10.97
C THR A 583 -27.87 -12.76 11.62
N ALA A 584 -29.00 -13.27 12.10
CA ALA A 584 -30.07 -12.46 12.70
C ALA A 584 -29.64 -11.78 14.01
N ASP A 585 -28.72 -12.41 14.75
CA ASP A 585 -28.12 -11.90 15.98
C ASP A 585 -26.81 -11.13 15.73
N GLY A 586 -26.36 -11.04 14.48
CA GLY A 586 -25.14 -10.34 14.06
C GLY A 586 -23.84 -10.99 14.55
N ARG A 587 -23.88 -12.23 15.05
CA ARG A 587 -22.73 -12.98 15.56
C ARG A 587 -22.17 -13.91 14.49
N TYR A 588 -20.84 -13.95 14.39
CA TYR A 588 -20.16 -14.89 13.49
C TYR A 588 -19.83 -16.20 14.22
N THR A 589 -19.69 -17.29 13.47
CA THR A 589 -19.44 -18.64 14.00
C THR A 589 -18.11 -19.16 13.46
N PRO A 590 -17.50 -20.19 14.08
CA PRO A 590 -16.29 -20.82 13.53
C PRO A 590 -16.49 -21.32 12.10
N GLN A 591 -17.68 -21.80 11.79
CA GLN A 591 -18.05 -22.23 10.44
C GLN A 591 -18.02 -21.07 9.43
N HIS A 592 -18.52 -19.88 9.79
CA HIS A 592 -18.42 -18.71 8.91
C HIS A 592 -16.97 -18.32 8.64
N TYR A 593 -16.11 -18.40 9.66
CA TYR A 593 -14.68 -18.15 9.47
C TYR A 593 -14.05 -19.15 8.50
N GLU A 594 -14.34 -20.44 8.67
CA GLU A 594 -13.82 -21.52 7.82
C GLU A 594 -14.26 -21.32 6.36
N GLN A 595 -15.56 -21.07 6.14
CA GLN A 595 -16.12 -20.77 4.81
C GLN A 595 -15.47 -19.54 4.16
N ALA A 596 -15.31 -18.44 4.89
CA ALA A 596 -14.66 -17.25 4.36
C ALA A 596 -13.18 -17.50 4.05
N SER A 597 -12.46 -18.20 4.92
CA SER A 597 -11.05 -18.56 4.71
C SER A 597 -10.89 -19.38 3.43
N GLU A 598 -11.63 -20.48 3.29
CA GLU A 598 -11.58 -21.34 2.10
C GLU A 598 -11.90 -20.57 0.82
N ALA A 599 -12.98 -19.77 0.82
CA ALA A 599 -13.37 -18.97 -0.34
C ALA A 599 -12.30 -17.93 -0.70
N PHE A 600 -11.70 -17.27 0.29
CA PHE A 600 -10.64 -16.27 0.08
C PHE A 600 -9.37 -16.94 -0.49
N GLN A 601 -8.96 -18.07 0.07
CA GLN A 601 -7.79 -18.82 -0.41
C GLN A 601 -8.00 -19.32 -1.84
N ALA A 602 -9.17 -19.90 -2.14
CA ALA A 602 -9.51 -20.38 -3.48
C ALA A 602 -9.50 -19.26 -4.52
N GLN A 603 -10.07 -18.09 -4.19
CA GLN A 603 -10.01 -16.92 -5.07
C GLN A 603 -8.56 -16.50 -5.34
N ARG A 604 -7.73 -16.43 -4.29
CA ARG A 604 -6.32 -16.05 -4.43
C ARG A 604 -5.53 -17.03 -5.30
N GLU A 605 -5.68 -18.32 -5.09
CA GLU A 605 -5.00 -19.36 -5.86
C GLU A 605 -5.36 -19.28 -7.34
N GLN A 606 -6.64 -19.10 -7.66
CA GLN A 606 -7.07 -18.87 -9.04
C GLN A 606 -6.45 -17.60 -9.63
N LEU A 607 -6.40 -16.50 -8.89
CA LEU A 607 -5.78 -15.26 -9.37
C LEU A 607 -4.26 -15.39 -9.59
N LEU A 608 -3.57 -16.16 -8.74
CA LEU A 608 -2.15 -16.49 -8.94
C LEU A 608 -1.95 -17.36 -10.18
N GLN A 609 -2.82 -18.36 -10.40
CA GLN A 609 -2.80 -19.17 -11.62
C GLN A 609 -3.03 -18.31 -12.87
N ALA A 610 -3.99 -17.38 -12.83
CA ALA A 610 -4.23 -16.44 -13.92
C ALA A 610 -2.99 -15.58 -14.19
N LEU A 611 -2.35 -15.06 -13.14
CA LEU A 611 -1.12 -14.29 -13.26
C LEU A 611 0.04 -15.11 -13.86
N MET A 612 0.19 -16.38 -13.47
CA MET A 612 1.16 -17.28 -14.07
C MET A 612 0.88 -17.50 -15.56
N ALA A 613 -0.39 -17.69 -15.94
CA ALA A 613 -0.79 -17.83 -17.33
C ALA A 613 -0.45 -16.60 -18.18
N PHE A 614 -0.62 -15.38 -17.65
CA PHE A 614 -0.24 -14.15 -18.37
C PHE A 614 1.28 -13.95 -18.50
N LYS A 615 2.08 -14.64 -17.68
CA LYS A 615 3.55 -14.59 -17.72
C LYS A 615 4.16 -15.62 -18.67
N THR A 616 3.38 -16.62 -19.10
CA THR A 616 3.85 -17.62 -20.02
C THR A 616 4.12 -16.97 -21.39
N PRO A 617 5.35 -17.05 -21.93
CA PRO A 617 5.63 -16.54 -23.27
C PRO A 617 4.92 -17.38 -24.33
N LEU A 618 4.57 -16.76 -25.46
CA LEU A 618 4.01 -17.47 -26.60
C LEU A 618 5.02 -18.53 -27.09
N PRO A 619 4.67 -19.82 -27.15
CA PRO A 619 5.58 -20.85 -27.67
C PRO A 619 5.80 -20.67 -29.16
N THR A 620 7.05 -20.56 -29.60
CA THR A 620 7.41 -20.47 -31.03
C THR A 620 8.02 -21.76 -31.56
N ARG A 621 7.92 -22.00 -32.87
CA ARG A 621 8.58 -23.12 -33.56
C ARG A 621 10.08 -23.13 -33.30
N ARG A 622 10.71 -21.95 -33.22
CA ARG A 622 12.13 -21.82 -32.93
C ARG A 622 12.47 -22.26 -31.50
N ASP A 623 11.69 -21.84 -30.51
CA ASP A 623 11.93 -22.22 -29.11
C ASP A 623 11.80 -23.72 -28.93
N GLN A 624 10.79 -24.34 -29.56
CA GLN A 624 10.61 -25.79 -29.54
C GLN A 624 11.77 -26.52 -30.25
N ALA A 625 12.23 -25.99 -31.39
CA ALA A 625 13.40 -26.54 -32.09
C ALA A 625 14.66 -26.49 -31.23
N VAL A 626 14.93 -25.35 -30.58
CA VAL A 626 16.07 -25.18 -29.67
C VAL A 626 15.97 -26.12 -28.49
N ALA A 627 14.81 -26.20 -27.83
CA ALA A 627 14.59 -27.06 -26.66
C ALA A 627 14.78 -28.56 -27.00
N ASN A 628 14.30 -29.01 -28.16
CA ASN A 628 14.47 -30.40 -28.60
C ASN A 628 15.92 -30.69 -29.03
N LEU A 629 16.58 -29.75 -29.72
CA LEU A 629 17.99 -29.89 -30.08
C LEU A 629 18.89 -29.92 -28.83
N GLN A 630 18.61 -29.09 -27.82
CA GLN A 630 19.34 -29.10 -26.55
C GLN A 630 19.31 -30.46 -25.86
N LYS A 631 18.21 -31.22 -25.97
CA LYS A 631 18.11 -32.59 -25.41
C LYS A 631 19.03 -33.60 -26.11
N VAL A 632 19.31 -33.41 -27.41
CA VAL A 632 20.18 -34.30 -28.19
C VAL A 632 21.61 -33.76 -28.35
N PHE A 633 21.87 -32.52 -27.89
CA PHE A 633 23.18 -31.88 -27.74
C PHE A 633 23.37 -31.33 -26.29
N PRO A 634 23.27 -32.17 -25.25
CA PRO A 634 23.36 -31.73 -23.85
C PRO A 634 24.71 -31.10 -23.49
N GLU A 635 25.75 -31.39 -24.27
CA GLU A 635 27.12 -30.89 -24.07
C GLU A 635 27.32 -29.44 -24.53
N LEU A 636 26.37 -28.85 -25.26
CA LEU A 636 26.49 -27.52 -25.85
C LEU A 636 25.64 -26.50 -25.09
N SER A 637 26.17 -25.29 -24.89
CA SER A 637 25.38 -24.15 -24.42
C SER A 637 24.46 -23.60 -25.51
N GLY A 638 23.42 -22.86 -25.13
CA GLY A 638 22.46 -22.26 -26.08
C GLY A 638 23.13 -21.46 -27.23
N PRO A 639 24.10 -20.57 -26.96
CA PRO A 639 24.83 -19.85 -28.01
C PRO A 639 25.65 -20.78 -28.92
N GLN A 640 26.26 -21.84 -28.37
CA GLN A 640 27.00 -22.82 -29.15
C GLN A 640 26.07 -23.62 -30.08
N LEU A 641 24.89 -24.00 -29.59
CA LEU A 641 23.86 -24.68 -30.39
C LEU A 641 23.36 -23.79 -31.53
N GLN A 642 23.20 -22.49 -31.30
CA GLN A 642 22.81 -21.52 -32.33
C GLN A 642 23.86 -21.31 -33.42
N ALA A 643 25.14 -21.46 -33.07
CA ALA A 643 26.25 -21.37 -34.01
C ALA A 643 26.42 -22.63 -34.88
N LEU A 644 25.79 -23.76 -34.53
CA LEU A 644 25.93 -24.99 -35.29
C LEU A 644 25.31 -24.88 -36.69
N GLN A 645 26.07 -25.37 -37.66
CA GLN A 645 25.65 -25.49 -39.05
C GLN A 645 25.70 -26.94 -39.52
N VAL A 646 24.86 -27.26 -40.50
CA VAL A 646 24.84 -28.53 -41.21
C VAL A 646 25.20 -28.30 -42.67
N TYR A 647 25.83 -29.30 -43.26
CA TYR A 647 26.30 -29.30 -44.63
C TYR A 647 25.85 -30.57 -45.35
N VAL A 648 25.49 -30.46 -46.64
CA VAL A 648 25.08 -31.61 -47.45
C VAL A 648 26.27 -32.56 -47.64
N ALA A 649 26.10 -33.81 -47.22
CA ALA A 649 27.17 -34.81 -47.16
C ALA A 649 27.60 -35.30 -48.56
N ASP A 650 26.63 -35.51 -49.46
CA ASP A 650 26.89 -36.03 -50.80
C ASP A 650 27.46 -34.94 -51.74
N PRO A 651 28.68 -35.10 -52.30
CA PRO A 651 29.22 -34.22 -53.32
C PRO A 651 28.38 -34.10 -54.60
N ASP A 652 27.71 -35.17 -55.02
CA ASP A 652 26.89 -35.19 -56.24
C ASP A 652 25.56 -34.47 -56.04
N GLU A 653 24.92 -34.63 -54.87
CA GLU A 653 23.74 -33.83 -54.51
C GLU A 653 24.08 -32.34 -54.52
N ARG A 654 25.20 -31.94 -53.90
CA ARG A 654 25.67 -30.54 -53.88
C ARG A 654 25.88 -29.94 -55.27
N ARG A 655 26.20 -30.74 -56.28
CA ARG A 655 26.35 -30.28 -57.68
C ARG A 655 25.00 -30.03 -58.35
N ASN A 656 24.01 -30.87 -58.04
CA ASN A 656 22.71 -30.88 -58.70
C ASN A 656 21.65 -30.04 -57.95
N MET A 657 21.98 -29.46 -56.79
CA MET A 657 21.09 -28.56 -56.06
C MET A 657 20.81 -27.27 -56.84
N LYS A 658 19.55 -26.81 -56.77
CA LYS A 658 19.14 -25.50 -57.30
C LYS A 658 19.97 -24.39 -56.65
N VAL A 659 20.29 -23.34 -57.41
CA VAL A 659 21.05 -22.17 -56.91
C VAL A 659 20.37 -21.49 -55.72
N SER A 660 19.05 -21.56 -55.64
CA SER A 660 18.24 -21.04 -54.53
C SER A 660 18.32 -21.87 -53.24
N GLU A 661 18.92 -23.06 -53.26
CA GLU A 661 19.02 -23.95 -52.10
C GLU A 661 20.43 -23.89 -51.48
N PRO A 662 20.60 -23.35 -50.26
CA PRO A 662 21.92 -23.23 -49.64
C PRO A 662 22.46 -24.59 -49.20
N LYS A 663 23.75 -24.83 -49.50
CA LYS A 663 24.47 -26.07 -49.17
C LYS A 663 24.85 -26.17 -47.69
N ILE A 664 25.08 -25.03 -47.04
CA ILE A 664 25.32 -24.88 -45.60
C ILE A 664 24.10 -24.21 -44.99
N ARG A 665 23.61 -24.71 -43.85
CA ARG A 665 22.45 -24.15 -43.13
C ARG A 665 22.67 -24.15 -41.63
N SER A 666 21.94 -23.31 -40.91
CA SER A 666 21.81 -23.48 -39.46
C SER A 666 21.18 -24.84 -39.14
N LEU A 667 21.72 -25.54 -38.15
CA LEU A 667 21.13 -26.79 -37.65
C LEU A 667 19.67 -26.58 -37.20
N ILE A 668 19.42 -25.46 -36.51
CA ILE A 668 18.10 -25.11 -35.98
C ILE A 668 17.11 -24.89 -37.13
N GLU A 669 17.47 -24.07 -38.11
CA GLU A 669 16.57 -23.78 -39.25
C GLU A 669 16.28 -25.03 -40.09
N THR A 670 17.28 -25.88 -40.29
CA THR A 670 17.12 -27.12 -41.04
C THR A 670 16.18 -28.09 -40.33
N TYR A 671 16.20 -28.11 -39.00
CA TYR A 671 15.22 -28.86 -38.22
C TYR A 671 13.83 -28.22 -38.28
N MET A 672 13.74 -26.89 -38.18
CA MET A 672 12.48 -26.14 -38.27
C MET A 672 11.73 -26.33 -39.60
N THR A 673 12.44 -26.42 -40.73
CA THR A 673 11.83 -26.69 -42.05
C THR A 673 11.46 -28.15 -42.27
N GLY A 674 11.83 -29.05 -41.35
CA GLY A 674 11.70 -30.50 -41.54
C GLY A 674 12.71 -31.10 -42.52
N ASP A 675 13.66 -30.29 -43.03
CA ASP A 675 14.66 -30.74 -44.01
C ASP A 675 15.79 -31.55 -43.36
N LEU A 676 15.90 -31.57 -42.02
CA LEU A 676 16.91 -32.33 -41.27
C LEU A 676 16.61 -33.83 -41.30
N VAL A 677 16.81 -34.43 -42.46
CA VAL A 677 16.56 -35.85 -42.75
C VAL A 677 17.84 -36.66 -42.70
N ARG A 678 17.68 -37.98 -42.47
CA ARG A 678 18.80 -38.92 -42.38
C ARG A 678 19.59 -38.98 -43.68
N ASP A 679 20.87 -39.31 -43.54
CA ASP A 679 21.82 -39.63 -44.63
C ASP A 679 22.15 -38.46 -45.58
N ARG A 680 21.48 -37.32 -45.42
CA ARG A 680 21.67 -36.11 -46.25
C ARG A 680 22.66 -35.12 -45.66
N TRP A 681 22.63 -34.93 -44.34
CA TRP A 681 23.35 -33.87 -43.64
C TRP A 681 24.50 -34.41 -42.79
N MET A 682 25.56 -33.60 -42.65
CA MET A 682 26.59 -33.76 -41.62
C MET A 682 26.79 -32.44 -40.88
N LEU A 683 27.23 -32.49 -39.63
CA LEU A 683 27.62 -31.30 -38.87
C LEU A 683 28.87 -30.67 -39.49
N LEU A 684 28.87 -29.34 -39.60
CA LEU A 684 29.99 -28.58 -40.13
C LEU A 684 31.00 -28.28 -39.02
N GLU A 685 32.14 -28.96 -39.04
CA GLU A 685 33.30 -28.68 -38.19
C GLU A 685 34.25 -27.69 -38.88
N ALA A 686 35.05 -26.93 -38.11
CA ALA A 686 35.94 -25.89 -38.63
C ALA A 686 36.95 -26.40 -39.69
N ASP A 687 37.36 -27.67 -39.58
CA ASP A 687 38.32 -28.33 -40.47
C ASP A 687 37.67 -29.28 -41.50
N THR A 688 36.36 -29.14 -41.77
CA THR A 688 35.68 -30.03 -42.73
C THR A 688 36.26 -29.85 -44.15
N PRO A 689 36.92 -30.87 -44.75
CA PRO A 689 37.57 -30.72 -46.04
C PRO A 689 36.56 -30.36 -47.14
N GLY A 690 36.78 -29.22 -47.82
CA GLY A 690 35.94 -28.75 -48.92
C GLY A 690 34.75 -27.85 -48.53
N ALA A 691 34.60 -27.44 -47.27
CA ALA A 691 33.55 -26.50 -46.86
C ALA A 691 33.82 -25.03 -47.25
N THR A 692 35.09 -24.64 -47.35
CA THR A 692 35.53 -23.26 -47.66
C THR A 692 36.33 -23.13 -48.96
N GLY A 693 36.61 -24.26 -49.64
CA GLY A 693 37.33 -24.26 -50.92
C GLY A 693 36.41 -23.89 -52.08
N ALA A 694 36.53 -22.67 -52.59
CA ALA A 694 35.91 -22.30 -53.87
C ALA A 694 36.42 -23.26 -54.96
N ALA A 695 35.53 -24.06 -55.56
CA ALA A 695 35.85 -24.79 -56.76
C ALA A 695 36.27 -23.77 -57.83
N ARG A 696 37.54 -23.81 -58.24
CA ARG A 696 38.10 -22.82 -59.20
C ARG A 696 37.43 -22.89 -60.58
N THR A 697 36.71 -23.97 -60.89
CA THR A 697 35.86 -24.10 -62.08
C THR A 697 34.70 -25.10 -61.84
N PRO A 698 33.60 -25.03 -62.62
CA PRO A 698 32.49 -26.01 -62.58
C PRO A 698 32.88 -27.46 -62.93
N PHE A 699 34.14 -27.71 -63.33
CA PHE A 699 34.64 -28.97 -63.87
C PHE A 699 35.70 -29.66 -62.98
N SER A 700 36.04 -29.12 -61.80
CA SER A 700 37.01 -29.77 -60.90
C SER A 700 36.39 -30.97 -60.16
N ASN A 701 36.69 -32.18 -60.63
CA ASN A 701 36.25 -33.44 -60.02
C ASN A 701 37.24 -33.94 -58.96
N THR A 702 37.37 -33.26 -57.83
CA THR A 702 38.10 -33.82 -56.68
C THR A 702 37.13 -34.71 -55.90
N ARG A 703 37.13 -36.02 -56.18
CA ARG A 703 36.43 -36.99 -55.32
C ARG A 703 37.14 -37.02 -53.96
N PRO A 704 36.39 -37.08 -52.84
CA PRO A 704 37.01 -37.22 -51.53
C PRO A 704 37.87 -38.49 -51.50
N SER A 705 39.05 -38.38 -50.89
CA SER A 705 39.93 -39.51 -50.60
C SER A 705 39.22 -40.54 -49.71
N ARG A 706 39.72 -41.77 -49.65
CA ARG A 706 39.14 -42.83 -48.79
C ARG A 706 39.02 -42.40 -47.32
N THR A 707 39.99 -41.64 -46.82
CA THR A 707 40.02 -41.11 -45.45
C THR A 707 38.97 -40.02 -45.24
N GLU A 708 38.81 -39.10 -46.19
CA GLU A 708 37.76 -38.06 -46.14
C GLU A 708 36.36 -38.69 -46.23
N GLN A 709 36.17 -39.66 -47.11
CA GLN A 709 34.89 -40.37 -47.23
C GLN A 709 34.53 -41.11 -45.93
N ALA A 710 35.50 -41.74 -45.26
CA ALA A 710 35.27 -42.39 -43.97
C ALA A 710 34.89 -41.39 -42.87
N ALA A 711 35.48 -40.20 -42.85
CA ALA A 711 35.13 -39.12 -41.92
C ALA A 711 33.71 -38.57 -42.17
N ILE A 712 33.34 -38.36 -43.44
CA ILE A 712 31.98 -37.95 -43.83
C ILE A 712 30.96 -38.99 -43.34
N VAL A 713 31.18 -40.28 -43.63
CA VAL A 713 30.29 -41.37 -43.19
C VAL A 713 30.16 -41.42 -41.67
N LYS A 714 31.25 -41.20 -40.92
CA LYS A 714 31.24 -41.13 -39.46
C LYS A 714 30.38 -39.96 -38.95
N ASN A 715 30.55 -38.76 -39.52
CA ASN A 715 29.80 -37.57 -39.10
C ASN A 715 28.30 -37.67 -39.45
N VAL A 716 27.97 -38.19 -40.63
CA VAL A 716 26.57 -38.49 -41.01
C VAL A 716 25.96 -39.49 -40.04
N ARG A 717 26.65 -40.59 -39.71
CA ARG A 717 26.14 -41.59 -38.75
C ARG A 717 25.94 -41.00 -37.35
N ALA A 718 26.86 -40.14 -36.89
CA ALA A 718 26.75 -39.47 -35.61
C ALA A 718 25.55 -38.50 -35.57
N LEU A 719 25.33 -37.72 -36.63
CA LEU A 719 24.18 -36.83 -36.73
C LEU A 719 22.86 -37.62 -36.86
N ASN A 720 22.81 -38.68 -37.67
CA ASN A 720 21.65 -39.57 -37.80
C ASN A 720 21.20 -40.14 -36.46
N ALA A 721 22.14 -40.54 -35.59
CA ALA A 721 21.82 -41.05 -34.26
C ALA A 721 21.12 -39.99 -33.39
N ARG A 722 21.46 -38.71 -33.56
CA ARG A 722 20.77 -37.58 -32.90
C ARG A 722 19.42 -37.27 -33.55
N ILE A 723 19.34 -37.26 -34.89
CA ILE A 723 18.09 -37.05 -35.65
C ILE A 723 17.01 -38.07 -35.24
N ASN A 724 17.37 -39.35 -35.04
CA ASN A 724 16.43 -40.39 -34.61
C ASN A 724 15.75 -40.11 -33.25
N ARG A 725 16.30 -39.21 -32.43
CA ARG A 725 15.75 -38.83 -31.12
C ARG A 725 14.97 -37.52 -31.17
N LEU A 726 14.94 -36.82 -32.31
CA LEU A 726 14.22 -35.57 -32.47
C LEU A 726 12.74 -35.84 -32.81
N PRO A 727 11.79 -35.23 -32.09
CA PRO A 727 10.37 -35.34 -32.42
C PRO A 727 10.01 -34.48 -33.64
N SER A 728 8.80 -34.67 -34.18
CA SER A 728 8.25 -33.83 -35.25
C SER A 728 7.76 -32.48 -34.68
N LEU A 729 8.21 -31.37 -35.27
CA LEU A 729 7.88 -30.01 -34.80
C LEU A 729 6.45 -29.54 -35.11
N PRO A 730 5.85 -29.78 -36.30
CA PRO A 730 4.53 -29.21 -36.62
C PRO A 730 3.43 -29.55 -35.61
N GLY A 731 3.30 -30.83 -35.23
CA GLY A 731 2.30 -31.26 -34.25
C GLY A 731 2.57 -30.75 -32.85
N GLN A 732 3.84 -30.64 -32.45
CA GLN A 732 4.23 -30.11 -31.16
C GLN A 732 3.89 -28.61 -31.03
N VAL A 733 4.23 -27.80 -32.04
CA VAL A 733 3.92 -26.36 -32.02
C VAL A 733 2.41 -26.11 -31.94
N VAL A 734 1.60 -26.89 -32.67
CA VAL A 734 0.15 -26.81 -32.57
C VAL A 734 -0.33 -27.09 -31.14
N SER A 735 0.12 -28.19 -30.54
CA SER A 735 -0.28 -28.56 -29.17
C SER A 735 0.15 -27.53 -28.13
N GLU A 736 1.36 -26.97 -28.25
CA GLU A 736 1.89 -25.97 -27.32
C GLU A 736 1.14 -24.64 -27.45
N VAL A 737 0.84 -24.20 -28.67
CA VAL A 737 0.04 -22.98 -28.92
C VAL A 737 -1.39 -23.16 -28.41
N ASP A 738 -2.01 -24.33 -28.61
CA ASP A 738 -3.34 -24.62 -28.10
C ASP A 738 -3.36 -24.63 -26.56
N GLY A 739 -2.35 -25.21 -25.92
CA GLY A 739 -2.17 -25.15 -24.47
C GLY A 739 -1.97 -23.72 -23.93
N TYR A 740 -1.19 -22.90 -24.64
CA TYR A 740 -1.01 -21.49 -24.34
C TYR A 740 -2.34 -20.71 -24.43
N LEU A 741 -3.09 -20.86 -25.52
CA LEU A 741 -4.37 -20.18 -25.70
C LEU A 741 -5.42 -20.64 -24.67
N ALA A 742 -5.43 -21.92 -24.31
CA ALA A 742 -6.29 -22.45 -23.26
C ALA A 742 -5.97 -21.83 -21.89
N SER A 743 -4.67 -21.75 -21.53
CA SER A 743 -4.21 -21.12 -20.29
C SER A 743 -4.58 -19.63 -20.25
N LEU A 744 -4.45 -18.93 -21.38
CA LEU A 744 -4.81 -17.53 -21.49
C LEU A 744 -6.32 -17.28 -21.37
N LYS A 745 -7.14 -18.14 -21.99
CA LYS A 745 -8.60 -18.14 -21.79
C LYS A 745 -8.94 -18.33 -20.31
N GLN A 746 -8.35 -19.34 -19.66
CA GLN A 746 -8.57 -19.60 -18.24
C GLN A 746 -8.21 -18.37 -17.39
N GLY A 747 -7.04 -17.77 -17.62
CA GLY A 747 -6.59 -16.57 -16.92
C GLY A 747 -7.54 -15.39 -17.08
N LEU A 748 -7.93 -15.06 -18.32
CA LEU A 748 -8.90 -13.99 -18.59
C LEU A 748 -10.28 -14.32 -18.02
N GLY A 749 -10.65 -15.59 -17.92
CA GLY A 749 -11.91 -16.02 -17.35
C GLY A 749 -11.98 -15.78 -15.86
N ILE A 750 -10.93 -16.20 -15.13
CA ILE A 750 -10.78 -15.97 -13.70
C ILE A 750 -10.86 -14.48 -13.38
N THR A 751 -10.20 -13.65 -14.17
CA THR A 751 -10.18 -12.21 -13.93
C THR A 751 -11.50 -11.55 -14.28
N THR A 752 -12.20 -12.02 -15.31
CA THR A 752 -13.57 -11.57 -15.61
C THR A 752 -14.54 -11.91 -14.48
N LYS A 753 -14.44 -13.11 -13.87
CA LYS A 753 -15.21 -13.44 -12.65
C LYS A 753 -14.92 -12.48 -11.50
N ARG A 754 -13.65 -12.12 -11.29
CA ARG A 754 -13.25 -11.10 -10.29
C ARG A 754 -13.88 -9.74 -10.59
N MET A 755 -13.90 -9.30 -11.86
CA MET A 755 -14.55 -8.04 -12.23
C MET A 755 -16.05 -8.05 -11.93
N ILE A 756 -16.75 -9.14 -12.26
CA ILE A 756 -18.19 -9.30 -11.94
C ILE A 756 -18.39 -9.27 -10.41
N ALA A 757 -17.56 -9.98 -9.64
CA ALA A 757 -17.63 -9.98 -8.19
C ALA A 757 -17.33 -8.61 -7.56
N ASN A 758 -16.65 -7.71 -8.26
CA ASN A 758 -16.37 -6.36 -7.76
C ASN A 758 -17.40 -5.30 -8.22
N LEU A 759 -18.44 -5.70 -8.97
CA LEU A 759 -19.55 -4.81 -9.31
C LEU A 759 -20.42 -4.50 -8.08
N PRO A 760 -21.13 -3.35 -8.06
CA PRO A 760 -22.13 -3.06 -7.03
C PRO A 760 -23.14 -4.20 -6.86
N LEU A 761 -23.65 -4.38 -5.64
CA LEU A 761 -24.57 -5.49 -5.32
C LEU A 761 -25.76 -5.60 -6.29
N ALA A 762 -26.40 -4.48 -6.62
CA ALA A 762 -27.55 -4.46 -7.55
C ALA A 762 -27.19 -5.02 -8.94
N ASP A 763 -25.99 -4.72 -9.44
CA ASP A 763 -25.50 -5.19 -10.73
C ASP A 763 -25.14 -6.68 -10.69
N ARG A 764 -24.56 -7.14 -9.57
CA ARG A 764 -24.30 -8.56 -9.33
C ARG A 764 -25.60 -9.37 -9.29
N GLN A 765 -26.62 -8.87 -8.60
CA GLN A 765 -27.94 -9.51 -8.54
C GLN A 765 -28.61 -9.55 -9.91
N ALA A 766 -28.51 -8.47 -10.69
CA ALA A 766 -29.01 -8.44 -12.06
C ALA A 766 -28.35 -9.54 -12.90
N LEU A 767 -27.02 -9.61 -12.92
CA LEU A 767 -26.29 -10.63 -13.70
C LEU A 767 -26.56 -12.08 -13.21
N GLU A 768 -26.79 -12.26 -11.91
CA GLU A 768 -27.07 -13.57 -11.31
C GLU A 768 -28.48 -14.07 -11.66
N TYR A 769 -29.49 -13.22 -11.50
CA TYR A 769 -30.91 -13.64 -11.50
C TYR A 769 -31.70 -13.16 -12.72
N GLY A 770 -31.22 -12.13 -13.43
CA GLY A 770 -31.88 -11.55 -14.60
C GLY A 770 -31.72 -12.36 -15.89
N ALA A 771 -32.47 -12.00 -16.92
CA ALA A 771 -32.26 -12.52 -18.27
C ALA A 771 -31.06 -11.79 -18.90
N VAL A 772 -30.03 -12.55 -19.30
CA VAL A 772 -28.74 -12.00 -19.76
C VAL A 772 -28.52 -12.32 -21.23
N GLU A 773 -28.31 -11.28 -22.02
CA GLU A 773 -27.97 -11.34 -23.44
C GLU A 773 -26.58 -10.75 -23.67
N LEU A 774 -25.82 -11.34 -24.59
CA LEU A 774 -24.48 -10.87 -24.94
C LEU A 774 -24.45 -10.46 -26.40
N PHE A 775 -23.64 -9.45 -26.73
CA PHE A 775 -23.51 -8.90 -28.07
C PHE A 775 -22.05 -8.59 -28.40
N THR A 776 -21.71 -8.77 -29.67
CA THR A 776 -20.42 -8.35 -30.24
C THR A 776 -20.64 -7.19 -31.20
N LEU A 777 -19.64 -6.32 -31.29
CA LEU A 777 -19.61 -5.23 -32.26
C LEU A 777 -18.69 -5.59 -33.42
N ARG A 778 -19.03 -5.18 -34.63
CA ARG A 778 -18.13 -5.20 -35.78
C ARG A 778 -18.35 -3.99 -36.68
N GLU A 779 -17.33 -3.66 -37.45
CA GLU A 779 -17.46 -2.68 -38.53
C GLU A 779 -18.10 -3.33 -39.77
N GLN A 780 -18.82 -2.53 -40.55
CA GLN A 780 -19.35 -2.93 -41.86
C GLN A 780 -18.22 -3.27 -42.85
N ILE A 781 -18.57 -4.01 -43.92
CA ILE A 781 -17.64 -4.33 -45.00
C ILE A 781 -18.02 -3.49 -46.22
N ASP A 782 -17.21 -2.47 -46.51
CA ASP A 782 -17.52 -1.49 -47.55
C ASP A 782 -17.58 -2.12 -48.96
N GLY A 783 -18.73 -1.94 -49.63
CA GLY A 783 -18.90 -2.30 -51.04
C GLY A 783 -18.90 -3.80 -51.36
N VAL A 784 -19.02 -4.66 -50.33
CA VAL A 784 -19.07 -6.12 -50.50
C VAL A 784 -20.49 -6.63 -50.21
N PRO A 785 -21.19 -7.17 -51.23
CA PRO A 785 -22.49 -7.80 -51.06
C PRO A 785 -22.46 -8.91 -50.01
N THR A 786 -23.54 -9.02 -49.25
CA THR A 786 -23.72 -10.05 -48.21
C THR A 786 -23.42 -11.48 -48.69
N LEU A 787 -23.82 -11.83 -49.92
CA LEU A 787 -23.54 -13.14 -50.54
C LEU A 787 -22.04 -13.40 -50.81
N ASP A 788 -21.26 -12.34 -51.01
CA ASP A 788 -19.82 -12.42 -51.30
C ASP A 788 -18.96 -12.28 -50.03
N GLN A 789 -19.58 -11.99 -48.88
CA GLN A 789 -18.86 -11.85 -47.62
C GLN A 789 -18.42 -13.23 -47.12
N THR A 790 -17.11 -13.41 -46.98
CA THR A 790 -16.55 -14.60 -46.35
C THR A 790 -16.60 -14.46 -44.83
N SER A 791 -16.75 -15.58 -44.11
CA SER A 791 -16.69 -15.58 -42.64
C SER A 791 -15.38 -14.95 -42.14
N ALA A 792 -14.26 -15.18 -42.82
CA ALA A 792 -12.97 -14.57 -42.47
C ALA A 792 -12.99 -13.04 -42.53
N GLN A 793 -13.66 -12.44 -43.53
CA GLN A 793 -13.79 -10.98 -43.64
C GLN A 793 -14.66 -10.40 -42.52
N VAL A 794 -15.77 -11.06 -42.19
CA VAL A 794 -16.65 -10.65 -41.08
C VAL A 794 -15.90 -10.75 -39.75
N GLU A 795 -15.21 -11.87 -39.51
CA GLU A 795 -14.45 -12.11 -38.30
C GLU A 795 -13.25 -11.16 -38.13
N ALA A 796 -12.68 -10.64 -39.22
CA ALA A 796 -11.59 -9.68 -39.21
C ALA A 796 -12.04 -8.26 -38.82
N ARG A 797 -13.31 -7.90 -39.04
CA ARG A 797 -13.90 -6.62 -38.64
C ARG A 797 -14.51 -6.65 -37.24
N ARG A 798 -14.50 -7.80 -36.56
CA ARG A 798 -15.07 -7.95 -35.22
C ARG A 798 -14.20 -7.28 -34.16
N GLY A 799 -14.86 -6.50 -33.31
CA GLY A 799 -14.30 -5.87 -32.12
C GLY A 799 -14.05 -6.84 -30.97
N ARG A 800 -13.06 -7.74 -31.11
CA ARG A 800 -12.85 -8.87 -30.17
C ARG A 800 -12.34 -8.49 -28.78
N LYS A 801 -11.96 -7.23 -28.55
CA LYS A 801 -11.44 -6.81 -27.25
C LYS A 801 -12.54 -6.48 -26.24
N GLY A 802 -13.79 -6.31 -26.70
CA GLY A 802 -14.93 -5.95 -25.86
C GLY A 802 -16.18 -6.77 -26.21
N THR A 803 -17.02 -7.04 -25.20
CA THR A 803 -18.33 -7.68 -25.36
C THR A 803 -19.37 -6.88 -24.58
N LEU A 804 -20.51 -6.60 -25.20
CA LEU A 804 -21.63 -5.92 -24.53
C LEU A 804 -22.53 -6.97 -23.89
N ILE A 805 -22.92 -6.74 -22.63
CA ILE A 805 -23.91 -7.52 -21.90
C ILE A 805 -25.13 -6.64 -21.71
N ARG A 806 -26.32 -7.18 -21.99
CA ARG A 806 -27.62 -6.62 -21.61
C ARG A 806 -28.21 -7.53 -20.55
N CYS A 807 -28.74 -6.94 -19.49
CA CYS A 807 -29.40 -7.65 -18.42
C CYS A 807 -30.77 -7.04 -18.14
N ASP A 808 -31.81 -7.88 -18.11
CA ASP A 808 -33.17 -7.52 -17.72
C ASP A 808 -33.50 -8.16 -16.36
N TYR A 809 -33.72 -7.34 -15.34
CA TYR A 809 -34.00 -7.78 -13.98
C TYR A 809 -34.91 -6.80 -13.25
N ASN A 810 -35.97 -7.30 -12.61
CA ASN A 810 -36.97 -6.50 -11.87
C ASN A 810 -37.56 -5.31 -12.66
N GLY A 811 -37.74 -5.47 -13.98
CA GLY A 811 -38.27 -4.43 -14.87
C GLY A 811 -37.26 -3.32 -15.21
N GLY A 812 -36.00 -3.45 -14.80
CA GLY A 812 -34.91 -2.56 -15.17
C GLY A 812 -33.93 -3.24 -16.13
N ILE A 813 -33.49 -2.49 -17.15
CA ILE A 813 -32.46 -2.94 -18.10
C ILE A 813 -31.13 -2.29 -17.73
N SER A 814 -30.07 -3.09 -17.67
CA SER A 814 -28.69 -2.63 -17.45
C SER A 814 -27.78 -3.16 -18.54
N TYR A 815 -26.86 -2.31 -18.99
CA TYR A 815 -25.85 -2.66 -19.98
C TYR A 815 -24.44 -2.62 -19.38
N PHE A 816 -23.58 -3.56 -19.78
CA PHE A 816 -22.19 -3.62 -19.35
C PHE A 816 -21.27 -3.91 -20.54
N GLU A 817 -20.30 -3.05 -20.77
CA GLU A 817 -19.21 -3.33 -21.70
C GLU A 817 -18.08 -4.04 -20.93
N VAL A 818 -17.78 -5.28 -21.32
CA VAL A 818 -16.77 -6.12 -20.68
C VAL A 818 -15.54 -6.21 -21.56
N PHE A 819 -14.40 -5.76 -21.06
CA PHE A 819 -13.10 -5.78 -21.75
C PHE A 819 -12.10 -6.64 -20.97
N PRO A 820 -12.08 -7.99 -21.14
CA PRO A 820 -11.24 -8.87 -20.35
C PRO A 820 -9.74 -8.54 -20.40
N ALA A 821 -9.21 -8.24 -21.59
CA ALA A 821 -7.80 -7.91 -21.77
C ALA A 821 -7.39 -6.56 -21.14
N LYS A 822 -8.38 -5.68 -20.90
CA LYS A 822 -8.19 -4.37 -20.25
C LYS A 822 -8.60 -4.39 -18.78
N MET A 823 -9.10 -5.52 -18.30
CA MET A 823 -9.50 -5.72 -16.91
C MET A 823 -10.53 -4.68 -16.45
N MET A 824 -11.49 -4.41 -17.32
CA MET A 824 -12.50 -3.39 -17.11
C MET A 824 -13.91 -3.89 -17.45
N ILE A 825 -14.88 -3.51 -16.62
CA ILE A 825 -16.30 -3.56 -16.92
C ILE A 825 -16.84 -2.13 -16.76
N VAL A 826 -17.51 -1.62 -17.80
CA VAL A 826 -18.13 -0.29 -17.80
C VAL A 826 -19.64 -0.47 -17.84
N LYS A 827 -20.35 0.05 -16.84
CA LYS A 827 -21.82 0.12 -16.87
C LYS A 827 -22.27 1.24 -17.81
N ARG A 828 -23.20 0.94 -18.69
CA ARG A 828 -23.80 1.86 -19.65
C ARG A 828 -25.22 2.20 -19.24
N THR A 829 -25.55 3.49 -19.27
CA THR A 829 -26.85 4.05 -18.82
C THR A 829 -27.54 4.87 -19.90
N ASP A 830 -26.91 4.99 -21.06
CA ASP A 830 -27.26 5.83 -22.20
C ASP A 830 -27.81 5.02 -23.39
N LEU A 831 -27.84 3.69 -23.28
CA LEU A 831 -28.31 2.79 -24.34
C LEU A 831 -29.83 2.57 -24.28
N PRO A 832 -30.51 2.37 -25.43
CA PRO A 832 -31.94 2.13 -25.48
C PRO A 832 -32.34 0.76 -24.91
N GLU A 833 -33.61 0.57 -24.57
CA GLU A 833 -34.12 -0.72 -24.05
C GLU A 833 -33.97 -1.88 -25.04
N GLN A 834 -34.12 -1.59 -26.34
CA GLN A 834 -33.94 -2.51 -27.44
C GLN A 834 -32.84 -2.02 -28.38
N LEU A 835 -31.88 -2.91 -28.67
CA LEU A 835 -30.81 -2.67 -29.64
C LEU A 835 -31.26 -3.07 -31.04
N VAL A 836 -30.83 -2.31 -32.05
CA VAL A 836 -31.00 -2.69 -33.46
C VAL A 836 -29.88 -3.67 -33.82
N LEU A 837 -30.26 -4.89 -34.20
CA LEU A 837 -29.31 -5.97 -34.46
C LEU A 837 -29.11 -6.20 -35.96
N GLY A 838 -27.92 -6.66 -36.35
CA GLY A 838 -27.63 -7.13 -37.71
C GLY A 838 -27.50 -6.04 -38.78
N GLY A 839 -27.53 -4.76 -38.40
CA GLY A 839 -27.43 -3.64 -39.33
C GLY A 839 -28.63 -3.52 -40.27
N THR A 840 -28.52 -2.64 -41.26
CA THR A 840 -29.56 -2.41 -42.27
C THR A 840 -29.15 -2.99 -43.62
N LEU A 841 -30.09 -3.65 -44.31
CA LEU A 841 -29.87 -4.15 -45.66
C LEU A 841 -30.28 -3.10 -46.69
N GLU A 842 -29.36 -2.72 -47.57
CA GLU A 842 -29.60 -1.79 -48.67
C GLU A 842 -29.44 -2.49 -50.01
N GLU A 843 -30.40 -2.29 -50.92
CA GLU A 843 -30.33 -2.78 -52.29
C GLU A 843 -29.40 -1.91 -53.13
N THR A 844 -28.41 -2.53 -53.77
CA THR A 844 -27.54 -1.86 -54.74
C THR A 844 -27.46 -2.66 -56.04
N GLN A 845 -27.20 -1.99 -57.15
CA GLN A 845 -27.01 -2.62 -58.45
C GLN A 845 -25.54 -2.98 -58.64
N ARG A 846 -25.24 -4.25 -58.89
CA ARG A 846 -23.88 -4.72 -59.19
C ARG A 846 -23.85 -5.54 -60.47
N THR A 847 -22.90 -5.24 -61.34
CA THR A 847 -22.78 -5.92 -62.63
C THR A 847 -21.74 -7.03 -62.55
N TYR A 848 -22.17 -8.29 -62.64
CA TYR A 848 -21.25 -9.42 -62.77
C TYR A 848 -20.97 -9.66 -64.26
N GLY A 849 -19.86 -9.13 -64.77
CA GLY A 849 -19.51 -9.20 -66.20
C GLY A 849 -20.20 -8.12 -67.04
N ARG A 850 -20.07 -8.19 -68.37
CA ARG A 850 -20.37 -7.05 -69.26
C ARG A 850 -21.86 -6.70 -69.39
N TRP A 851 -22.80 -7.60 -69.00
CA TRP A 851 -24.23 -7.44 -69.31
C TRP A 851 -25.22 -8.07 -68.29
N ALA A 852 -24.83 -8.30 -67.04
CA ALA A 852 -25.72 -8.89 -66.03
C ALA A 852 -25.79 -8.02 -64.76
N PRO A 853 -26.58 -6.91 -64.76
CA PRO A 853 -26.88 -6.18 -63.54
C PRO A 853 -27.76 -7.06 -62.65
N SER A 854 -27.32 -7.24 -61.41
CA SER A 854 -28.04 -7.98 -60.37
C SER A 854 -28.25 -7.05 -59.18
N THR A 855 -29.46 -7.05 -58.61
CA THR A 855 -29.72 -6.42 -57.32
C THR A 855 -29.05 -7.26 -56.24
N VAL A 856 -28.14 -6.65 -55.48
CA VAL A 856 -27.45 -7.30 -54.37
C VAL A 856 -27.65 -6.49 -53.10
N LEU A 857 -27.63 -7.17 -51.95
CA LEU A 857 -27.83 -6.54 -50.64
C LEU A 857 -26.49 -6.23 -49.99
N LEU A 858 -26.27 -4.95 -49.66
CA LEU A 858 -25.21 -4.50 -48.77
C LEU A 858 -25.73 -4.48 -47.34
N GLN A 859 -24.88 -4.88 -46.40
CA GLN A 859 -25.19 -4.79 -44.97
C GLN A 859 -24.41 -3.61 -44.38
N ASN A 860 -25.15 -2.55 -44.08
CA ASN A 860 -24.58 -1.30 -43.56
C ASN A 860 -24.74 -1.23 -42.05
N GLY A 861 -23.73 -0.69 -41.38
CA GLY A 861 -23.76 -0.39 -39.96
C GLY A 861 -24.29 1.01 -39.67
N ALA A 862 -24.80 1.21 -38.46
CA ALA A 862 -25.30 2.49 -37.99
C ALA A 862 -24.18 3.31 -37.32
N VAL A 863 -24.50 4.56 -36.98
CA VAL A 863 -23.70 5.31 -36.00
C VAL A 863 -24.17 4.89 -34.62
N GLU A 864 -23.33 4.16 -33.91
CA GLU A 864 -23.64 3.60 -32.59
C GLU A 864 -22.82 4.31 -31.51
N PRO A 865 -23.36 4.48 -30.29
CA PRO A 865 -22.69 5.16 -29.18
C PRO A 865 -21.62 4.27 -28.52
N PHE A 866 -20.77 3.60 -29.30
CA PHE A 866 -19.65 2.80 -28.80
C PHE A 866 -18.33 3.38 -29.31
N ASP A 867 -17.32 3.43 -28.44
CA ASP A 867 -15.94 3.69 -28.85
C ASP A 867 -15.35 2.42 -29.47
N PHE A 868 -15.59 2.20 -30.76
CA PHE A 868 -15.18 0.98 -31.45
C PHE A 868 -13.64 0.84 -31.53
N THR A 869 -12.90 1.94 -31.37
CA THR A 869 -11.44 1.91 -31.22
C THR A 869 -11.05 1.12 -29.97
N ALA A 870 -11.83 1.19 -28.89
CA ALA A 870 -11.62 0.35 -27.71
C ALA A 870 -11.92 -1.13 -28.02
N TYR A 871 -12.85 -1.46 -28.91
CA TYR A 871 -13.15 -2.86 -29.23
C TYR A 871 -12.07 -3.53 -30.09
N THR A 872 -11.20 -2.76 -30.74
CA THR A 872 -10.20 -3.24 -31.70
C THR A 872 -8.75 -3.00 -31.26
N SER A 873 -8.51 -2.01 -30.40
CA SER A 873 -7.16 -1.60 -29.95
C SER A 873 -6.99 -1.63 -28.43
N ASP A 874 -5.76 -1.40 -27.96
CA ASP A 874 -5.43 -1.31 -26.52
C ASP A 874 -5.82 0.03 -25.88
N ALA A 875 -6.49 0.93 -26.63
CA ALA A 875 -7.03 2.17 -26.08
C ALA A 875 -8.11 1.89 -25.02
N LEU A 876 -8.10 2.65 -23.93
CA LEU A 876 -9.19 2.60 -22.93
C LEU A 876 -10.49 3.14 -23.54
N PRO A 877 -11.67 2.61 -23.17
CA PRO A 877 -12.94 3.12 -23.65
C PRO A 877 -13.14 4.57 -23.20
N ARG A 878 -13.52 5.45 -24.14
CA ARG A 878 -13.84 6.84 -23.88
C ARG A 878 -15.35 7.03 -23.77
N SER A 879 -15.77 7.83 -22.80
CA SER A 879 -17.16 8.26 -22.65
C SER A 879 -17.59 9.18 -23.80
N ASP A 880 -18.89 9.16 -24.12
CA ASP A 880 -19.54 10.06 -25.08
C ASP A 880 -18.99 10.00 -26.52
N VAL A 881 -18.34 8.89 -26.89
CA VAL A 881 -17.85 8.63 -28.24
C VAL A 881 -18.82 7.72 -28.99
N SER A 882 -19.15 8.10 -30.22
CA SER A 882 -19.88 7.25 -31.18
C SER A 882 -18.99 6.86 -32.35
N SER A 883 -19.20 5.66 -32.88
CA SER A 883 -18.49 5.15 -34.06
C SER A 883 -19.48 4.89 -35.19
N ALA A 884 -19.11 5.26 -36.41
CA ALA A 884 -19.92 5.03 -37.60
C ALA A 884 -19.70 3.63 -38.18
N GLY A 885 -20.68 3.13 -38.94
CA GLY A 885 -20.57 1.86 -39.65
C GLY A 885 -20.52 0.64 -38.73
N ILE A 886 -21.11 0.71 -37.53
CA ILE A 886 -21.10 -0.37 -36.55
C ILE A 886 -22.33 -1.25 -36.68
N ILE A 887 -22.12 -2.56 -36.61
CA ILE A 887 -23.16 -3.59 -36.57
C ILE A 887 -23.07 -4.32 -35.23
N ILE A 888 -24.22 -4.45 -34.56
CA ILE A 888 -24.39 -5.18 -33.31
C ILE A 888 -24.92 -6.57 -33.62
N ASP A 889 -24.16 -7.60 -33.27
CA ASP A 889 -24.53 -9.00 -33.47
C ASP A 889 -24.75 -9.70 -32.11
N LYS A 890 -25.78 -10.54 -32.01
CA LYS A 890 -26.07 -11.32 -30.79
C LYS A 890 -25.06 -12.47 -30.63
N LEU A 891 -24.56 -12.66 -29.41
CA LEU A 891 -23.56 -13.65 -29.05
C LEU A 891 -24.19 -14.85 -28.32
N GLY A 892 -24.69 -15.80 -29.11
CA GLY A 892 -25.35 -17.02 -28.63
C GLY A 892 -26.71 -16.76 -27.96
N ASP A 893 -27.27 -17.80 -27.35
CA ASP A 893 -28.62 -17.77 -26.77
C ASP A 893 -28.72 -16.94 -25.48
N THR A 894 -29.90 -16.39 -25.22
CA THR A 894 -30.21 -15.69 -23.97
C THR A 894 -30.06 -16.64 -22.78
N LEU A 895 -29.31 -16.22 -21.76
CA LEU A 895 -29.28 -16.93 -20.49
C LEU A 895 -30.55 -16.55 -19.71
N PRO A 896 -31.49 -17.48 -19.47
CA PRO A 896 -32.81 -17.15 -18.93
C PRO A 896 -32.70 -16.59 -17.50
N ALA A 897 -33.70 -15.80 -17.11
CA ALA A 897 -33.85 -15.36 -15.73
C ALA A 897 -34.10 -16.55 -14.80
N VAL A 898 -33.62 -16.46 -13.56
CA VAL A 898 -33.89 -17.47 -12.53
C VAL A 898 -35.31 -17.23 -12.02
N PRO A 899 -36.19 -18.25 -11.97
CA PRO A 899 -37.54 -18.10 -11.43
C PRO A 899 -37.47 -17.58 -9.99
N ALA A 900 -38.23 -16.52 -9.69
CA ALA A 900 -38.36 -16.06 -8.31
C ALA A 900 -38.93 -17.21 -7.46
N ALA A 901 -38.24 -17.61 -6.38
CA ALA A 901 -38.84 -18.59 -5.46
C ALA A 901 -40.14 -18.01 -4.88
N ALA A 902 -41.13 -18.87 -4.67
CA ALA A 902 -42.49 -18.52 -4.22
C ALA A 902 -42.53 -17.66 -2.93
N ASP A 903 -41.44 -17.65 -2.16
CA ASP A 903 -41.34 -16.96 -0.87
C ASP A 903 -40.74 -15.53 -0.97
N GLY A 904 -40.43 -15.01 -2.15
CA GLY A 904 -39.86 -13.66 -2.34
C GLY A 904 -38.42 -13.47 -1.81
N ARG A 905 -37.81 -14.49 -1.19
CA ARG A 905 -36.48 -14.44 -0.55
C ARG A 905 -35.30 -14.33 -1.53
N VAL A 906 -35.46 -14.72 -2.80
CA VAL A 906 -34.36 -14.78 -3.78
C VAL A 906 -33.85 -13.38 -4.17
N SER A 907 -34.71 -12.36 -4.19
CA SER A 907 -34.34 -11.00 -4.60
C SER A 907 -33.45 -10.26 -3.58
N ALA A 908 -33.32 -10.77 -2.35
CA ALA A 908 -32.56 -10.12 -1.27
C ALA A 908 -31.20 -10.81 -0.98
N ALA A 909 -30.91 -11.95 -1.63
CA ALA A 909 -29.68 -12.69 -1.37
C ALA A 909 -28.47 -12.04 -2.05
N VAL A 910 -27.34 -12.06 -1.35
CA VAL A 910 -26.03 -11.63 -1.87
C VAL A 910 -25.43 -12.79 -2.65
N PRO A 911 -25.32 -12.72 -4.00
CA PRO A 911 -24.84 -13.85 -4.79
C PRO A 911 -23.34 -14.05 -4.59
N ASN A 912 -22.81 -15.28 -4.51
CA ASN A 912 -21.35 -15.50 -4.54
C ASN A 912 -20.81 -15.42 -5.99
N SER A 913 -20.75 -14.21 -6.55
CA SER A 913 -20.52 -14.00 -7.98
C SER A 913 -19.16 -14.52 -8.49
N PHE A 914 -18.14 -14.65 -7.65
CA PHE A 914 -16.85 -15.21 -8.08
C PHE A 914 -16.91 -16.74 -8.29
N ALA A 915 -17.63 -17.45 -7.41
CA ALA A 915 -17.81 -18.90 -7.47
C ALA A 915 -19.11 -19.31 -8.20
N SER A 916 -19.93 -18.35 -8.63
CA SER A 916 -21.24 -18.60 -9.23
C SER A 916 -21.14 -19.34 -10.58
N PRO A 917 -21.94 -20.41 -10.78
CA PRO A 917 -22.12 -21.03 -12.09
C PRO A 917 -22.65 -20.05 -13.14
N ARG A 918 -23.47 -19.06 -12.73
CA ARG A 918 -24.01 -18.05 -13.64
C ARG A 918 -22.91 -17.14 -14.19
N SER A 919 -22.03 -16.65 -13.32
CA SER A 919 -20.85 -15.89 -13.75
C SER A 919 -19.94 -16.71 -14.66
N GLN A 920 -19.75 -18.00 -14.37
CA GLN A 920 -18.98 -18.90 -15.22
C GLN A 920 -19.61 -19.03 -16.61
N ALA A 921 -20.94 -19.18 -16.71
CA ALA A 921 -21.65 -19.26 -17.99
C ALA A 921 -21.51 -17.98 -18.84
N ILE A 922 -21.55 -16.79 -18.19
CA ILE A 922 -21.30 -15.50 -18.86
C ILE A 922 -19.86 -15.46 -19.41
N VAL A 923 -18.88 -15.83 -18.57
CA VAL A 923 -17.46 -15.84 -18.94
C VAL A 923 -17.19 -16.82 -20.07
N ASP A 924 -17.73 -18.03 -20.00
CA ASP A 924 -17.57 -19.04 -21.03
C ASP A 924 -18.14 -18.56 -22.37
N ARG A 925 -19.31 -17.90 -22.36
CA ARG A 925 -19.88 -17.32 -23.57
C ARG A 925 -18.97 -16.25 -24.20
N ILE A 926 -18.39 -15.37 -23.39
CA ILE A 926 -17.43 -14.35 -23.86
C ILE A 926 -16.18 -15.00 -24.45
N LEU A 927 -15.55 -15.93 -23.73
CA LEU A 927 -14.27 -16.53 -24.11
C LEU A 927 -14.37 -17.60 -25.20
N GLN A 928 -15.57 -18.13 -25.46
CA GLN A 928 -15.81 -19.03 -26.58
C GLN A 928 -16.24 -18.26 -27.83
N GLY A 929 -17.11 -17.25 -27.68
CA GLY A 929 -17.72 -16.55 -28.81
C GLY A 929 -17.00 -15.27 -29.27
N ASN A 930 -16.22 -14.62 -28.40
CA ASN A 930 -15.55 -13.36 -28.71
C ASN A 930 -14.14 -13.28 -28.09
N PHE A 931 -13.41 -14.40 -28.10
CA PHE A 931 -12.02 -14.41 -27.63
C PHE A 931 -11.13 -13.50 -28.48
N ILE A 932 -10.25 -12.77 -27.80
CA ILE A 932 -9.38 -11.75 -28.40
C ILE A 932 -8.37 -12.32 -29.40
N HIS A 933 -7.98 -13.59 -29.25
CA HIS A 933 -7.02 -14.25 -30.15
C HIS A 933 -7.72 -15.22 -31.10
N HIS A 934 -7.49 -15.04 -32.39
CA HIS A 934 -7.83 -16.04 -33.38
C HIS A 934 -6.74 -17.12 -33.41
N ARG A 935 -7.12 -18.39 -33.24
CA ARG A 935 -6.19 -19.52 -33.12
C ARG A 935 -5.21 -19.59 -34.29
N ASP A 936 -5.71 -19.52 -35.52
CA ASP A 936 -4.88 -19.69 -36.71
C ASP A 936 -3.90 -18.52 -36.91
N SER A 937 -4.28 -17.32 -36.46
CA SER A 937 -3.42 -16.13 -36.48
C SER A 937 -2.24 -16.30 -35.54
N VAL A 938 -2.51 -16.78 -34.31
CA VAL A 938 -1.46 -17.05 -33.32
C VAL A 938 -0.57 -18.21 -33.75
N LEU A 939 -1.16 -19.26 -34.34
CA LEU A 939 -0.40 -20.41 -34.85
C LEU A 939 0.52 -20.01 -36.01
N LYS A 940 0.02 -19.23 -36.99
CA LYS A 940 0.83 -18.72 -38.11
C LYS A 940 2.01 -17.89 -37.59
N TYR A 941 1.77 -17.03 -36.60
CA TYR A 941 2.81 -16.24 -35.97
C TYR A 941 3.83 -17.10 -35.21
N ALA A 942 3.36 -18.05 -34.39
CA ALA A 942 4.20 -18.99 -33.62
C ALA A 942 5.06 -19.88 -34.52
N GLN A 943 4.54 -20.30 -35.69
CA GLN A 943 5.30 -21.03 -36.69
C GLN A 943 6.47 -20.18 -37.22
N GLY A 944 6.21 -18.90 -37.47
CA GLY A 944 7.18 -17.96 -38.06
C GLY A 944 7.58 -18.35 -39.48
N GLN A 945 8.02 -17.39 -40.29
CA GLN A 945 8.53 -17.66 -41.63
C GLN A 945 10.04 -17.55 -41.66
N LEU A 946 10.71 -18.58 -42.17
CA LEU A 946 12.14 -18.51 -42.47
C LEU A 946 12.35 -17.89 -43.86
N PRO A 947 13.45 -17.14 -44.10
CA PRO A 947 13.75 -16.56 -45.42
C PRO A 947 13.75 -17.60 -46.55
N LEU A 948 14.18 -18.83 -46.26
CA LEU A 948 14.18 -19.94 -47.19
C LEU A 948 12.75 -20.42 -47.56
N GLU A 949 11.82 -20.40 -46.62
CA GLU A 949 10.42 -20.76 -46.86
C GLU A 949 9.75 -19.68 -47.73
N GLN A 950 10.05 -18.41 -47.48
CA GLN A 950 9.61 -17.29 -48.32
C GLN A 950 10.15 -17.38 -49.75
N GLN A 951 11.38 -17.88 -49.94
CA GLN A 951 11.92 -18.11 -51.29
C GLN A 951 11.29 -19.30 -52.02
N ARG A 952 10.72 -20.27 -51.28
CA ARG A 952 10.04 -21.45 -51.84
C ARG A 952 8.56 -21.17 -52.17
N GLU A 953 7.94 -20.17 -51.54
CA GLU A 953 6.56 -19.74 -51.80
C GLU A 953 6.49 -18.51 -52.73
N VAL A 954 5.79 -18.61 -53.87
CA VAL A 954 5.76 -17.54 -54.90
C VAL A 954 4.64 -16.50 -54.72
N SER A 955 3.77 -16.59 -53.71
CA SER A 955 2.82 -15.50 -53.43
C SER A 955 2.15 -15.63 -52.06
N GLN A 956 2.37 -14.67 -51.15
CA GLN A 956 1.39 -14.30 -50.12
C GLN A 956 1.45 -12.78 -49.82
N ARG A 957 0.26 -12.18 -49.69
CA ARG A 957 0.01 -10.76 -49.34
C ARG A 957 0.16 -10.54 -47.83
N ASN A 958 0.75 -9.39 -47.49
CA ASN A 958 0.87 -8.71 -46.18
C ASN A 958 0.29 -9.44 -44.93
N ASP A 959 1.19 -10.06 -44.17
CA ASP A 959 0.94 -10.62 -42.83
C ASP A 959 1.11 -9.59 -41.67
N SER A 960 1.31 -8.30 -42.00
CA SER A 960 1.67 -7.26 -41.01
C SER A 960 0.54 -6.84 -40.06
N ILE A 961 -0.72 -7.25 -40.32
CA ILE A 961 -1.88 -6.92 -39.47
C ILE A 961 -1.99 -7.89 -38.27
N LEU A 962 -1.40 -9.09 -38.34
CA LEU A 962 -1.61 -10.15 -37.34
C LEU A 962 -0.80 -9.96 -36.04
N LEU A 963 0.31 -9.24 -36.12
CA LEU A 963 1.29 -9.07 -35.05
C LEU A 963 0.84 -8.07 -33.96
N SER A 964 0.11 -7.02 -34.32
CA SER A 964 -0.40 -6.00 -33.40
C SER A 964 -1.63 -6.45 -32.60
N MET A 965 -2.19 -7.62 -32.92
CA MET A 965 -3.45 -8.13 -32.34
C MET A 965 -3.24 -9.17 -31.23
N ILE A 966 -2.00 -9.50 -30.85
CA ILE A 966 -1.71 -10.40 -29.72
C ILE A 966 -1.37 -9.57 -28.48
N PRO A 967 -2.34 -9.22 -27.63
CA PRO A 967 -2.06 -8.59 -26.34
C PRO A 967 -1.03 -9.39 -25.53
N PHE A 968 -0.23 -8.67 -24.75
CA PHE A 968 0.90 -9.16 -23.93
C PHE A 968 2.19 -9.54 -24.67
N VAL A 969 2.19 -9.72 -26.01
CA VAL A 969 3.45 -9.97 -26.76
C VAL A 969 4.36 -8.74 -26.77
N GLY A 970 3.80 -7.53 -26.99
CA GLY A 970 4.56 -6.27 -26.89
C GLY A 970 5.19 -6.08 -25.51
N ALA A 971 4.43 -6.35 -24.44
CA ALA A 971 4.91 -6.30 -23.06
C ALA A 971 6.06 -7.28 -22.76
N ILE A 972 6.01 -8.49 -23.31
CA ILE A 972 7.06 -9.51 -23.13
C ILE A 972 8.31 -9.14 -23.95
N VAL A 973 8.13 -8.60 -25.15
CA VAL A 973 9.24 -8.11 -26.00
C VAL A 973 9.90 -6.87 -25.39
N ASP A 974 9.12 -5.96 -24.79
CA ASP A 974 9.64 -4.78 -24.10
C ASP A 974 10.31 -5.13 -22.76
N LEU A 975 9.77 -6.12 -22.02
CA LEU A 975 10.40 -6.67 -20.81
C LEU A 975 11.72 -7.40 -21.12
N ALA A 976 11.78 -8.13 -22.24
CA ALA A 976 13.01 -8.78 -22.72
C ALA A 976 14.05 -7.79 -23.26
N LYS A 977 13.62 -6.60 -23.70
CA LYS A 977 14.48 -5.50 -24.18
C LYS A 977 14.85 -4.48 -23.10
N GLY A 978 14.42 -4.66 -21.85
CA GLY A 978 14.75 -3.77 -20.73
C GLY A 978 13.93 -2.47 -20.66
N ASN A 979 12.85 -2.34 -21.42
CA ASN A 979 11.95 -1.19 -21.43
C ASN A 979 10.71 -1.48 -20.56
N ILE A 980 10.70 -0.98 -19.32
CA ILE A 980 9.69 -1.39 -18.31
C ILE A 980 8.40 -0.53 -18.33
N ILE A 981 8.30 0.52 -19.15
CA ILE A 981 7.31 1.59 -18.87
C ILE A 981 5.92 1.41 -19.54
N GLU A 982 5.73 0.56 -20.56
CA GLU A 982 4.41 0.50 -21.26
C GLU A 982 3.69 -0.86 -21.27
N GLY A 983 4.23 -1.90 -20.64
CA GLY A 983 3.77 -3.30 -20.81
C GLY A 983 2.93 -3.95 -19.70
N THR A 984 2.33 -3.22 -18.75
CA THR A 984 1.62 -3.83 -17.59
C THR A 984 0.18 -3.36 -17.40
N ARG A 985 -0.54 -3.02 -18.47
CA ARG A 985 -1.81 -2.25 -18.42
C ARG A 985 -3.09 -2.98 -17.96
N GLY A 986 -3.08 -3.83 -16.92
CA GLY A 986 -4.40 -4.19 -16.34
C GLY A 986 -4.49 -5.11 -15.13
N LEU A 987 -3.56 -6.05 -14.90
CA LEU A 987 -3.75 -7.03 -13.82
C LEU A 987 -3.06 -6.73 -12.50
N LEU A 988 -2.18 -5.74 -12.48
CA LEU A 988 -1.31 -5.49 -11.33
C LEU A 988 -1.18 -4.01 -10.98
N ILE A 989 -1.71 -3.05 -11.77
CA ILE A 989 -1.35 -1.63 -11.59
C ILE A 989 -1.85 -1.02 -10.28
N ASP A 990 -3.00 -1.42 -9.74
CA ASP A 990 -3.45 -0.88 -8.45
C ASP A 990 -2.54 -1.28 -7.28
N THR A 991 -1.68 -2.27 -7.48
CA THR A 991 -0.74 -2.80 -6.46
C THR A 991 0.73 -2.86 -6.88
N ALA A 992 1.07 -2.60 -8.14
CA ALA A 992 2.44 -2.61 -8.69
C ALA A 992 2.83 -1.26 -9.30
N GLY A 993 1.86 -0.48 -9.81
CA GLY A 993 2.12 0.88 -10.31
C GLY A 993 2.46 1.87 -9.18
N ALA A 994 1.85 1.70 -8.01
CA ALA A 994 2.17 2.46 -6.80
C ALA A 994 3.61 2.21 -6.27
N PHE A 995 4.32 1.20 -6.78
CA PHE A 995 5.68 0.86 -6.33
C PHE A 995 6.79 1.44 -7.20
N LEU A 996 6.47 2.11 -8.32
CA LEU A 996 7.48 2.71 -9.20
C LEU A 996 7.48 4.25 -9.21
N GLY A 997 6.52 4.91 -8.55
CA GLY A 997 6.44 6.37 -8.54
C GLY A 997 5.86 6.97 -7.26
N GLY A 998 6.75 7.43 -6.37
CA GLY A 998 6.49 8.57 -5.49
C GLY A 998 6.05 8.29 -4.05
N ALA A 999 7.02 8.13 -3.13
CA ALA A 999 7.17 8.95 -1.91
C ALA A 999 8.48 8.56 -1.18
N GLY A 1000 9.35 9.55 -0.89
CA GLY A 1000 10.42 9.42 0.11
C GLY A 1000 11.70 8.70 -0.33
N THR A 1001 12.84 9.26 0.07
CA THR A 1001 14.22 8.87 -0.26
C THR A 1001 14.69 7.48 0.23
N ALA A 1002 13.80 6.60 0.69
CA ALA A 1002 14.16 5.30 1.28
C ALA A 1002 13.96 4.08 0.36
N VAL A 1003 13.34 4.21 -0.82
CA VAL A 1003 12.98 3.06 -1.69
C VAL A 1003 13.82 3.01 -2.99
N ARG A 1004 15.13 3.30 -2.93
CA ARG A 1004 16.01 3.23 -4.13
C ARG A 1004 16.71 1.88 -4.34
N SER A 1005 16.76 0.98 -3.37
CA SER A 1005 17.62 -0.22 -3.46
C SER A 1005 16.92 -1.54 -3.85
N LEU A 1006 15.58 -1.64 -3.79
CA LEU A 1006 14.87 -2.93 -3.98
C LEU A 1006 13.94 -3.02 -5.20
N VAL A 1007 14.03 -2.07 -6.12
CA VAL A 1007 13.21 -2.06 -7.36
C VAL A 1007 13.73 -3.03 -8.44
N LYS A 1008 14.86 -3.73 -8.21
CA LYS A 1008 15.53 -4.55 -9.25
C LYS A 1008 15.34 -6.07 -9.17
N SER A 1009 14.50 -6.63 -8.29
CA SER A 1009 14.17 -8.07 -8.32
C SER A 1009 12.77 -8.31 -8.87
N THR A 1010 12.69 -8.67 -10.14
CA THR A 1010 11.47 -8.86 -10.97
C THR A 1010 10.72 -10.18 -10.70
N LYS A 1011 10.57 -10.60 -9.44
CA LYS A 1011 9.81 -11.81 -9.08
C LYS A 1011 8.58 -11.48 -8.25
N VAL A 1012 7.49 -12.17 -8.59
CA VAL A 1012 6.11 -11.85 -8.19
C VAL A 1012 5.97 -11.98 -6.68
N VAL A 1013 6.01 -10.85 -5.98
CA VAL A 1013 5.36 -10.78 -4.67
C VAL A 1013 3.88 -10.99 -4.96
N ALA A 1014 3.28 -12.02 -4.35
CA ALA A 1014 1.85 -12.29 -4.50
C ALA A 1014 1.08 -10.96 -4.29
N PRO A 1015 0.18 -10.55 -5.22
CA PRO A 1015 -0.46 -9.24 -5.17
C PRO A 1015 -1.37 -9.03 -3.95
N PHE A 1016 -1.58 -10.07 -3.13
CA PHE A 1016 -2.52 -10.12 -2.02
C PHE A 1016 -1.85 -10.53 -0.69
N GLY A 1017 -2.07 -9.74 0.37
CA GLY A 1017 -1.51 -9.85 1.73
C GLY A 1017 -2.13 -10.96 2.60
N ALA A 1018 -2.48 -12.09 2.01
CA ALA A 1018 -3.45 -13.04 2.58
C ALA A 1018 -2.86 -14.20 3.39
N LYS A 1019 -1.74 -13.99 4.10
CA LYS A 1019 -1.17 -15.02 4.98
C LYS A 1019 -1.83 -15.02 6.37
N ALA A 1020 -2.37 -13.88 6.81
CA ALA A 1020 -3.18 -13.73 8.03
C ALA A 1020 -4.54 -14.49 8.00
N PHE A 1021 -4.83 -15.21 6.90
CA PHE A 1021 -6.09 -15.93 6.70
C PHE A 1021 -5.87 -17.44 6.47
N ARG A 1022 -4.68 -17.98 6.80
CA ARG A 1022 -4.28 -19.38 6.56
C ARG A 1022 -4.45 -20.30 7.79
N VAL A 1023 -5.24 -19.87 8.78
CA VAL A 1023 -5.39 -20.51 10.10
C VAL A 1023 -5.72 -22.02 10.05
N LEU A 1024 -6.31 -22.51 8.95
CA LEU A 1024 -6.62 -23.93 8.73
C LEU A 1024 -5.38 -24.86 8.81
N GLU A 1025 -4.15 -24.38 8.61
CA GLU A 1025 -2.95 -25.22 8.76
C GLU A 1025 -2.50 -25.43 10.23
N LYS A 1026 -2.99 -24.66 11.21
CA LYS A 1026 -2.41 -24.64 12.58
C LYS A 1026 -3.37 -24.89 13.76
N GLY A 1027 -4.58 -25.38 13.52
CA GLY A 1027 -5.45 -25.95 14.56
C GLY A 1027 -6.50 -24.99 15.12
N VAL A 1028 -7.74 -25.44 15.12
CA VAL A 1028 -9.00 -24.70 15.35
C VAL A 1028 -9.14 -24.05 16.76
N SER A 1029 -8.33 -24.44 17.75
CA SER A 1029 -8.58 -24.11 19.17
C SER A 1029 -8.51 -22.61 19.54
N VAL A 1030 -7.70 -21.82 18.84
CA VAL A 1030 -7.46 -20.40 19.17
C VAL A 1030 -8.56 -19.48 18.63
N VAL A 1031 -9.25 -19.85 17.55
CA VAL A 1031 -10.21 -18.99 16.85
C VAL A 1031 -11.50 -18.79 17.64
N SER A 1032 -11.98 -19.81 18.37
CA SER A 1032 -13.26 -19.78 19.08
C SER A 1032 -13.40 -18.63 20.09
N ALA A 1033 -12.30 -18.24 20.74
CA ALA A 1033 -12.28 -17.14 21.71
C ALA A 1033 -12.36 -15.73 21.07
N PHE A 1034 -12.19 -15.63 19.74
CA PHE A 1034 -12.10 -14.35 19.02
C PHE A 1034 -13.33 -14.03 18.16
N LEU A 1035 -14.27 -14.95 18.02
CA LEU A 1035 -15.43 -14.81 17.12
C LEU A 1035 -16.62 -14.07 17.76
N ASN A 1036 -16.49 -13.56 18.98
CA ASN A 1036 -17.49 -12.67 19.57
C ASN A 1036 -17.00 -11.20 19.55
N PRO A 1037 -17.27 -10.45 18.47
CA PRO A 1037 -16.85 -9.05 18.35
C PRO A 1037 -17.50 -8.11 19.37
N VAL A 1038 -18.49 -8.59 20.14
CA VAL A 1038 -19.14 -7.85 21.25
C VAL A 1038 -18.33 -7.98 22.56
N ASP A 1039 -17.50 -9.02 22.72
CA ASP A 1039 -16.81 -9.33 23.98
C ASP A 1039 -15.41 -8.71 24.12
N GLY A 1040 -14.96 -7.90 23.16
CA GLY A 1040 -13.81 -7.00 23.32
C GLY A 1040 -12.47 -7.68 23.59
N ALA A 1041 -12.18 -8.85 23.01
CA ALA A 1041 -10.87 -9.50 23.13
C ALA A 1041 -9.70 -8.61 22.66
N ALA A 1042 -9.93 -7.71 21.71
CA ALA A 1042 -8.96 -6.69 21.31
C ALA A 1042 -8.76 -5.60 22.39
N ASP A 1043 -9.83 -5.21 23.09
CA ASP A 1043 -9.77 -4.23 24.17
C ASP A 1043 -9.06 -4.79 25.42
N LEU A 1044 -9.10 -6.11 25.64
CA LEU A 1044 -8.26 -6.78 26.65
C LEU A 1044 -6.77 -6.54 26.43
N LEU A 1045 -6.33 -6.54 25.17
CA LEU A 1045 -4.94 -6.31 24.80
C LEU A 1045 -4.59 -4.83 24.89
N VAL A 1046 -5.47 -3.93 24.44
CA VAL A 1046 -5.26 -2.48 24.53
C VAL A 1046 -5.20 -2.00 25.99
N ASN A 1047 -6.07 -2.51 26.86
CA ASN A 1047 -6.08 -2.15 28.28
C ASN A 1047 -4.91 -2.76 29.06
N SER A 1048 -4.33 -3.87 28.58
CA SER A 1048 -3.09 -4.41 29.15
C SER A 1048 -1.88 -3.49 28.97
N ALA A 1049 -1.85 -2.70 27.88
CA ALA A 1049 -0.84 -1.65 27.68
C ALA A 1049 -0.99 -0.49 28.68
N LYS A 1050 -2.18 -0.31 29.27
CA LYS A 1050 -2.45 0.58 30.41
C LYS A 1050 -2.26 -0.14 31.76
N GLY A 1051 -1.79 -1.38 31.78
CA GLY A 1051 -1.56 -2.16 33.00
C GLY A 1051 -2.79 -2.84 33.62
N VAL A 1052 -3.91 -2.94 32.89
CA VAL A 1052 -5.17 -3.54 33.41
C VAL A 1052 -5.60 -4.77 32.61
N LEU A 1053 -5.68 -5.92 33.26
CA LEU A 1053 -6.16 -7.18 32.69
C LEU A 1053 -7.59 -7.47 33.15
N ALA A 1054 -8.58 -7.34 32.26
CA ALA A 1054 -9.99 -7.58 32.57
C ALA A 1054 -10.48 -8.93 32.00
N LEU A 1055 -10.33 -10.06 32.68
CA LEU A 1055 -10.82 -11.35 32.14
C LEU A 1055 -12.37 -11.39 32.01
N PRO A 1056 -12.94 -11.65 30.82
CA PRO A 1056 -14.40 -11.79 30.65
C PRO A 1056 -14.97 -12.95 31.48
N ARG A 1057 -16.13 -12.74 32.11
CA ARG A 1057 -16.87 -13.78 32.87
C ARG A 1057 -17.35 -14.96 32.03
N ALA A 1058 -17.35 -14.84 30.69
CA ALA A 1058 -17.82 -15.89 29.77
C ALA A 1058 -16.78 -17.01 29.51
N LEU A 1059 -15.54 -16.89 30.01
CA LEU A 1059 -14.47 -17.89 29.86
C LEU A 1059 -14.62 -19.10 30.80
N ASN A 1060 -15.85 -19.56 31.07
CA ASN A 1060 -16.12 -20.70 31.96
C ASN A 1060 -15.70 -22.06 31.38
N SER A 1061 -15.32 -22.12 30.09
CA SER A 1061 -14.66 -23.27 29.46
C SER A 1061 -13.23 -22.87 29.14
N ALA A 1062 -12.30 -23.15 30.05
CA ALA A 1062 -10.92 -22.64 30.02
C ALA A 1062 -10.20 -22.87 28.66
N PRO A 1063 -10.00 -21.82 27.83
CA PRO A 1063 -8.90 -21.87 26.89
C PRO A 1063 -7.59 -21.80 27.69
N ASN A 1064 -6.53 -22.40 27.14
CA ASN A 1064 -5.18 -22.36 27.71
C ASN A 1064 -4.77 -20.90 27.98
N VAL A 1065 -4.74 -20.48 29.26
CA VAL A 1065 -4.28 -19.15 29.71
C VAL A 1065 -2.89 -18.81 29.13
N SER A 1066 -2.08 -19.85 28.89
CA SER A 1066 -0.78 -19.75 28.21
C SER A 1066 -0.84 -19.22 26.77
N ALA A 1067 -1.89 -19.54 26.00
CA ALA A 1067 -2.03 -19.05 24.62
C ALA A 1067 -2.25 -17.54 24.58
N PHE A 1068 -3.10 -17.01 25.47
CA PHE A 1068 -3.30 -15.56 25.62
C PHE A 1068 -2.02 -14.84 26.08
N ALA A 1069 -1.31 -15.40 27.07
CA ALA A 1069 -0.06 -14.83 27.55
C ALA A 1069 1.03 -14.80 26.45
N ASN A 1070 1.14 -15.87 25.66
CA ASN A 1070 2.08 -15.94 24.53
C ASN A 1070 1.73 -14.95 23.43
N MET A 1071 0.44 -14.78 23.12
CA MET A 1071 -0.03 -13.81 22.13
C MET A 1071 0.28 -12.37 22.58
N LEU A 1072 0.04 -12.03 23.85
CA LEU A 1072 0.39 -10.73 24.41
C LEU A 1072 1.90 -10.49 24.34
N ALA A 1073 2.71 -11.50 24.70
CA ALA A 1073 4.16 -11.42 24.59
C ALA A 1073 4.63 -11.23 23.14
N ALA A 1074 3.99 -11.89 22.17
CA ALA A 1074 4.28 -11.74 20.75
C ALA A 1074 3.88 -10.34 20.24
N GLN A 1075 2.75 -9.80 20.68
CA GLN A 1075 2.32 -8.45 20.35
C GLN A 1075 3.29 -7.40 20.90
N GLU A 1076 3.76 -7.55 22.14
CA GLU A 1076 4.74 -6.65 22.74
C GLU A 1076 6.11 -6.75 22.06
N LYS A 1077 6.55 -7.95 21.64
CA LYS A 1077 7.75 -8.11 20.81
C LYS A 1077 7.63 -7.34 19.49
N LEU A 1078 6.48 -7.40 18.84
CA LEU A 1078 6.22 -6.65 17.62
C LEU A 1078 6.22 -5.12 17.86
N ARG A 1079 5.58 -4.62 18.93
CA ARG A 1079 5.59 -3.19 19.29
C ARG A 1079 7.01 -2.69 19.55
N THR A 1080 7.76 -3.46 20.34
CA THR A 1080 9.18 -3.18 20.64
C THR A 1080 10.03 -3.14 19.37
N PHE A 1081 9.81 -4.06 18.42
CA PHE A 1081 10.52 -4.08 17.13
C PHE A 1081 10.31 -2.79 16.33
N PHE A 1082 9.10 -2.21 16.36
CA PHE A 1082 8.80 -0.93 15.73
C PHE A 1082 9.21 0.29 16.55
N GLY A 1083 9.86 0.11 17.71
CA GLY A 1083 10.20 1.21 18.62
C GLY A 1083 8.97 1.86 19.26
N VAL A 1084 7.81 1.19 19.21
CA VAL A 1084 6.59 1.61 19.91
C VAL A 1084 6.78 1.20 21.36
N HIS A 1085 6.98 2.19 22.23
CA HIS A 1085 7.16 1.92 23.64
C HIS A 1085 5.80 1.55 24.27
N ALA A 1086 5.74 0.40 24.92
CA ALA A 1086 4.65 0.08 25.82
C ALA A 1086 4.96 0.62 27.22
N ALA A 1087 3.93 1.06 27.93
CA ALA A 1087 3.99 1.41 29.34
C ALA A 1087 3.88 0.17 30.25
N ILE A 1088 4.32 -1.00 29.76
CA ILE A 1088 4.28 -2.23 30.56
C ILE A 1088 5.60 -2.35 31.31
N ASP A 1089 5.71 -1.61 32.40
CA ASP A 1089 6.38 -2.19 33.56
C ASP A 1089 5.44 -3.26 34.11
N ARG A 1090 5.96 -4.47 34.37
CA ARG A 1090 5.21 -5.57 34.96
C ARG A 1090 4.69 -5.18 36.34
N ALA A 1091 3.51 -4.57 36.40
CA ALA A 1091 2.76 -4.43 37.62
C ALA A 1091 2.07 -5.75 37.93
N VAL A 1092 2.74 -6.64 38.68
CA VAL A 1092 2.01 -7.62 39.50
C VAL A 1092 1.43 -6.84 40.68
N ALA A 1093 0.30 -6.17 40.45
CA ALA A 1093 -0.39 -5.44 41.51
C ALA A 1093 -1.24 -6.40 42.35
N THR A 1094 -1.10 -6.33 43.66
CA THR A 1094 -2.13 -6.79 44.61
C THR A 1094 -3.33 -5.85 44.48
N HIS A 1095 -4.48 -6.37 44.04
CA HIS A 1095 -5.72 -5.61 43.89
C HIS A 1095 -6.44 -5.52 45.24
N ASN A 1096 -7.11 -4.40 45.53
CA ASN A 1096 -7.84 -4.21 46.80
C ASN A 1096 -9.36 -4.28 46.64
N GLY A 1097 -9.90 -4.45 45.42
CA GLY A 1097 -11.33 -4.59 45.19
C GLY A 1097 -11.73 -4.81 43.73
N HIS A 1098 -13.04 -4.79 43.47
CA HIS A 1098 -13.62 -4.91 42.14
C HIS A 1098 -14.56 -3.75 41.82
N HIS A 1099 -14.54 -3.29 40.56
CA HIS A 1099 -15.52 -2.35 40.00
C HIS A 1099 -15.97 -2.85 38.63
N GLN A 1100 -17.28 -2.99 38.42
CA GLN A 1100 -17.89 -3.57 37.20
C GLN A 1100 -17.33 -4.97 36.81
N GLY A 1101 -16.82 -5.73 37.78
CA GLY A 1101 -16.19 -7.04 37.53
C GLY A 1101 -14.72 -6.99 37.12
N VAL A 1102 -14.12 -5.80 37.00
CA VAL A 1102 -12.70 -5.61 36.75
C VAL A 1102 -11.96 -5.50 38.10
N PRO A 1103 -10.90 -6.31 38.33
CA PRO A 1103 -10.05 -6.17 39.51
C PRO A 1103 -9.21 -4.90 39.39
N ILE A 1104 -9.19 -4.07 40.43
CA ILE A 1104 -8.49 -2.78 40.41
C ILE A 1104 -7.81 -2.49 41.75
N ARG A 1105 -6.80 -1.62 41.69
CA ARG A 1105 -6.32 -0.88 42.86
C ARG A 1105 -7.13 0.42 42.96
N ALA A 1106 -7.71 0.69 44.11
CA ALA A 1106 -8.45 1.91 44.38
C ALA A 1106 -7.79 2.74 45.49
N VAL A 1107 -7.88 4.07 45.37
CA VAL A 1107 -7.41 5.04 46.36
C VAL A 1107 -8.62 5.82 46.87
N GLN A 1108 -8.73 5.95 48.19
CA GLN A 1108 -9.76 6.76 48.81
C GLN A 1108 -9.33 8.23 48.86
N MET A 1109 -10.15 9.13 48.35
CA MET A 1109 -9.95 10.58 48.42
C MET A 1109 -11.22 11.21 48.99
N GLY A 1110 -11.14 11.67 50.24
CA GLY A 1110 -12.31 12.15 50.97
C GLY A 1110 -13.35 11.05 51.16
N ALA A 1111 -14.59 11.31 50.72
CA ALA A 1111 -15.72 10.38 50.82
C ALA A 1111 -15.83 9.40 49.64
N HIS A 1112 -14.98 9.52 48.61
CA HIS A 1112 -15.10 8.77 47.36
C HIS A 1112 -13.90 7.86 47.13
N TRP A 1113 -14.15 6.74 46.42
CA TRP A 1113 -13.11 5.83 45.94
C TRP A 1113 -12.83 6.11 44.47
N TYR A 1114 -11.55 6.17 44.10
CA TYR A 1114 -11.09 6.35 42.74
C TYR A 1114 -10.23 5.18 42.31
N ALA A 1115 -10.18 4.88 41.02
CA ALA A 1115 -9.19 3.94 40.51
C ALA A 1115 -7.79 4.55 40.67
N ALA A 1116 -6.78 3.72 40.97
CA ALA A 1116 -5.39 4.15 40.97
C ALA A 1116 -4.85 4.07 39.54
N ASN A 1117 -4.18 5.12 39.09
CA ASN A 1117 -3.39 5.08 37.86
C ASN A 1117 -2.30 4.00 38.01
N PRO A 1118 -2.20 3.04 37.09
CA PRO A 1118 -1.24 1.94 37.20
C PRO A 1118 0.23 2.38 37.18
N GLU A 1119 0.55 3.51 36.55
CA GLU A 1119 1.92 4.06 36.47
C GLU A 1119 2.26 4.93 37.68
N SER A 1120 1.37 5.86 38.06
CA SER A 1120 1.66 6.86 39.09
C SER A 1120 1.14 6.49 40.49
N GLY A 1121 0.20 5.55 40.58
CA GLY A 1121 -0.50 5.22 41.83
C GLY A 1121 -1.49 6.29 42.32
N LEU A 1122 -1.64 7.39 41.59
CA LEU A 1122 -2.53 8.52 41.93
C LEU A 1122 -3.99 8.23 41.55
N PRO A 1123 -4.99 8.86 42.21
CA PRO A 1123 -6.40 8.67 41.85
C PRO A 1123 -6.67 9.14 40.41
N VAL A 1124 -7.45 8.40 39.62
CA VAL A 1124 -7.77 8.73 38.23
C VAL A 1124 -9.21 8.34 37.88
N GLY A 1125 -9.85 9.13 37.01
CA GLY A 1125 -11.21 8.88 36.55
C GLY A 1125 -12.29 9.53 37.42
N THR A 1126 -13.54 9.12 37.21
CA THR A 1126 -14.70 9.47 38.04
C THR A 1126 -14.76 8.61 39.32
N PRO A 1127 -15.50 9.02 40.36
CA PRO A 1127 -15.75 8.20 41.53
C PRO A 1127 -16.31 6.81 41.17
N LEU A 1128 -15.78 5.77 41.82
CA LEU A 1128 -16.18 4.38 41.63
C LEU A 1128 -17.49 4.08 42.38
N GLU A 1129 -18.63 4.30 41.71
CA GLU A 1129 -19.93 3.94 42.25
C GLU A 1129 -20.07 2.42 42.42
N GLY A 1130 -20.42 1.97 43.64
CA GLY A 1130 -20.60 0.55 43.93
C GLY A 1130 -19.30 -0.26 44.04
N TYR A 1131 -18.15 0.38 44.25
CA TYR A 1131 -16.88 -0.29 44.56
C TYR A 1131 -17.02 -1.25 45.75
N ARG A 1132 -16.51 -2.48 45.60
CA ARG A 1132 -16.48 -3.49 46.66
C ARG A 1132 -15.03 -3.79 47.02
N PRO A 1133 -14.55 -3.37 48.21
CA PRO A 1133 -13.25 -3.79 48.69
C PRO A 1133 -13.24 -5.31 48.89
N LEU A 1134 -12.11 -5.95 48.63
CA LEU A 1134 -11.88 -7.34 49.02
C LEU A 1134 -11.89 -7.37 50.54
N SER A 1135 -12.91 -8.01 51.14
CA SER A 1135 -12.94 -8.26 52.58
C SER A 1135 -11.68 -9.02 52.97
N GLU A 1136 -10.89 -8.46 53.89
CA GLU A 1136 -9.72 -9.13 54.47
C GLU A 1136 -10.16 -10.48 55.04
N THR A 1137 -9.66 -11.55 54.44
CA THR A 1137 -9.62 -12.90 55.04
C THR A 1137 -8.19 -13.24 55.37
#